data_AF-A0A2V8GRV5-F1
#
_entry.id   AF-A0A2V8GRV5-F1
#
_cell.length_a   1.000
_cell.length_b   1.000
_cell.length_c   1.000
_cell.angle_alpha   90.00
_cell.angle_beta   90.00
_cell.angle_gamma   90.00
#
_symmetry.space_group_name_H-M   'P 1'
#
loop_
_entity.id
_entity.type
_entity.pdbx_description
1 polymer ?
#
loop_
_entity_poly.entity_id
_entity_poly.type
_entity_poly.pdbx_seq_one_letter_code
_entity_poly.pdbx_strand_id
1 'polypeptide(L)'
;LVAVALLWPAHILGPFDGAPLAGRLEAVAIGVAVPAFWCLNRRFLCRRWVRIAVVALLVVKAAGTLLVTQQGLCARFWTSAPFRGVSNSIPIDEPGGSLRSWDIRADWRAATPRCTAILDRPYRSAFEFPVWFLNLVDVIRPGRKDLAVDLTGYLSVGAAGTFTVGSGRDMIVAGQVGDVRVASAQGDPIVVPLSGGTHAVKMRIVLGGERWRFVPLWNGRDAWTSSRLTMSMPSRWDGFMSALLGFATSALVLLIMFGWAMSTVTSLKPTVALAAWTVVAVSILAWFGSARQFERLAGPVLLASVFVPVARPHRNLRGAFVLVGIPWLAFFVSRSLPQIGRVTAYSFDDWLIFQSAAYRIFLNGYWIEGGSPTFYFQPLYRWTAGVLHVLFGDSSVGEVYWDAACLLMGALLAFQIVKANVGFRAGLFAAAAVLATCTLGTVWYFVGRGLSEISAAGWAALAGFFLLRARLGKPSAAVAAGVCATLMFYTRLNHLLLGACFLVFLFPLTTSSRLDDVRRALACVRVKSAAIYAGTFTLGVALFAVRTWWYTGVLSVLYGTSLTVQETGLRLTSLGSPAVWARVSESVRALLWMNEPPAPDLRAALVVGGVALSIAALVQLPGPRRLPFVSTALSVAAIAGAFAAHAHHYPGRMSIHVVPLATAVSVTALALVARWLTAHFGERREQRSLARLV
;
A
#
# COMPACT_ATOMS: atom_id res chain seq x y z
N LEU A 1 4.88 -1.01 19.28
CA LEU A 1 3.89 -1.39 20.32
C LEU A 1 2.45 -1.20 19.85
N VAL A 2 1.96 0.02 19.59
CA VAL A 2 0.55 0.23 19.18
C VAL A 2 0.13 -0.62 17.97
N ALA A 3 0.98 -0.69 16.93
CA ALA A 3 0.72 -1.55 15.78
C ALA A 3 0.60 -3.03 16.16
N VAL A 4 1.50 -3.53 17.01
CA VAL A 4 1.45 -4.92 17.52
C VAL A 4 0.18 -5.17 18.31
N ALA A 5 -0.21 -4.26 19.21
CA ALA A 5 -1.42 -4.39 20.01
C ALA A 5 -2.70 -4.38 19.17
N LEU A 6 -2.75 -3.57 18.11
CA LEU A 6 -3.91 -3.52 17.21
C LEU A 6 -3.98 -4.74 16.31
N LEU A 7 -2.85 -5.17 15.75
CA LEU A 7 -2.76 -6.23 14.75
C LEU A 7 -2.63 -7.65 15.34
N TRP A 8 -2.47 -7.78 16.67
CA TRP A 8 -2.38 -9.10 17.30
C TRP A 8 -3.63 -9.94 16.98
N PRO A 9 -3.48 -11.15 16.42
CA PRO A 9 -4.60 -12.03 16.05
C PRO A 9 -5.27 -12.55 17.32
N ALA A 10 -6.49 -12.11 17.60
CA ALA A 10 -7.25 -12.58 18.75
C ALA A 10 -7.97 -13.90 18.45
N HIS A 11 -8.15 -14.72 19.49
CA HIS A 11 -8.98 -15.93 19.44
C HIS A 11 -10.48 -15.64 19.54
N ILE A 12 -10.87 -14.38 19.74
CA ILE A 12 -12.25 -13.96 19.98
C ILE A 12 -12.69 -13.14 18.76
N LEU A 13 -13.79 -13.56 18.13
CA LEU A 13 -14.39 -12.83 17.02
C LEU A 13 -15.09 -11.59 17.55
N GLY A 14 -14.85 -10.45 16.90
CA GLY A 14 -15.45 -9.18 17.27
C GLY A 14 -14.89 -8.03 16.44
N PRO A 15 -15.40 -6.82 16.65
CA PRO A 15 -14.80 -5.66 16.00
C PRO A 15 -13.39 -5.44 16.58
N PHE A 16 -12.39 -5.40 15.70
CA PHE A 16 -10.96 -5.21 16.00
C PHE A 16 -10.25 -6.45 16.59
N ASP A 17 -10.61 -7.64 16.13
CA ASP A 17 -10.00 -8.91 16.55
C ASP A 17 -8.54 -9.04 16.06
N GLY A 18 -8.12 -8.31 15.03
CA GLY A 18 -6.71 -8.13 14.66
C GLY A 18 -6.44 -8.55 13.24
N ALA A 19 -5.21 -8.99 12.95
CA ALA A 19 -4.91 -9.53 11.63
C ALA A 19 -5.45 -10.98 11.49
N PRO A 20 -6.04 -11.35 10.34
CA PRO A 20 -6.26 -10.50 9.17
C PRO A 20 -7.42 -9.50 9.37
N LEU A 21 -7.22 -8.26 8.92
CA LEU A 21 -8.20 -7.17 8.93
C LEU A 21 -9.30 -7.40 7.87
N ALA A 22 -10.08 -8.46 8.05
CA ALA A 22 -11.10 -8.90 7.12
C ALA A 22 -12.44 -8.18 7.34
N GLY A 23 -12.63 -7.53 8.49
CA GLY A 23 -13.77 -6.67 8.79
C GLY A 23 -13.62 -5.26 8.21
N ARG A 24 -14.73 -4.69 7.72
CA ARG A 24 -14.74 -3.32 7.16
C ARG A 24 -14.28 -2.25 8.16
N LEU A 25 -14.75 -2.32 9.40
CA LEU A 25 -14.45 -1.31 10.42
C LEU A 25 -12.97 -1.29 10.79
N GLU A 26 -12.38 -2.46 11.01
CA GLU A 26 -10.97 -2.58 11.41
C GLU A 26 -10.00 -2.32 10.25
N ALA A 27 -10.32 -2.76 9.02
CA ALA A 27 -9.51 -2.47 7.85
C ALA A 27 -9.39 -0.95 7.63
N VAL A 28 -10.49 -0.21 7.81
CA VAL A 28 -10.48 1.26 7.70
C VAL A 28 -9.81 1.91 8.91
N ALA A 29 -10.18 1.52 10.13
CA ALA A 29 -9.65 2.15 11.35
C ALA A 29 -8.15 1.90 11.52
N ILE A 30 -7.70 0.66 11.38
CA ILE A 30 -6.32 0.24 11.61
C ILE A 30 -5.49 0.46 10.33
N GLY A 31 -6.01 0.12 9.16
CA GLY A 31 -5.29 0.23 7.89
C GLY A 31 -5.13 1.67 7.37
N VAL A 32 -6.06 2.58 7.70
CA VAL A 32 -6.03 3.96 7.16
C VAL A 32 -6.01 5.02 8.27
N ALA A 33 -6.94 4.96 9.21
CA ALA A 33 -7.09 6.03 10.20
C ALA A 33 -5.90 6.11 11.17
N VAL A 34 -5.38 4.97 11.65
CA VAL A 34 -4.20 4.93 12.53
C VAL A 34 -2.96 5.56 11.88
N PRO A 35 -2.54 5.17 10.65
CA PRO A 35 -1.46 5.85 9.95
C PRO A 35 -1.71 7.35 9.74
N ALA A 36 -2.94 7.75 9.39
CA ALA A 36 -3.29 9.16 9.21
C ALA A 36 -3.17 9.96 10.52
N PHE A 37 -3.66 9.42 11.64
CA PHE A 37 -3.54 10.04 12.95
C PHE A 37 -2.10 10.09 13.45
N TRP A 38 -1.27 9.11 13.11
CA TRP A 38 0.17 9.18 13.36
C TRP A 38 0.79 10.37 12.64
N CYS A 39 0.50 10.54 11.35
CA CYS A 39 1.00 11.65 10.54
C CYS A 39 0.58 13.01 11.11
N LEU A 40 -0.66 13.14 11.56
CA LEU A 40 -1.20 14.40 12.09
C LEU A 40 -0.73 14.70 13.51
N ASN A 41 -0.77 13.71 14.40
CA ASN A 41 -0.53 13.90 15.83
C ASN A 41 0.13 12.70 16.53
N ARG A 42 1.37 12.39 16.14
CA ARG A 42 2.20 11.38 16.83
C ARG A 42 2.41 11.61 18.34
N ARG A 43 2.25 12.85 18.85
CA ARG A 43 2.48 13.18 20.27
C ARG A 43 1.44 12.52 21.18
N PHE A 44 0.27 12.15 20.63
CA PHE A 44 -0.76 11.42 21.36
C PHE A 44 -0.21 10.12 21.98
N LEU A 45 0.58 9.36 21.21
CA LEU A 45 1.20 8.10 21.67
C LEU A 45 2.24 8.29 22.79
N CYS A 46 2.68 9.53 23.05
CA CYS A 46 3.58 9.83 24.15
C CYS A 46 2.86 10.02 25.49
N ARG A 47 1.53 10.15 25.51
CA ARG A 47 0.76 10.35 26.74
C ARG A 47 0.75 9.07 27.60
N ARG A 48 0.93 9.22 28.92
CA ARG A 48 1.02 8.09 29.85
C ARG A 48 -0.21 7.17 29.78
N TRP A 49 -1.42 7.72 29.84
CA TRP A 49 -2.64 6.93 29.76
C TRP A 49 -2.80 6.18 28.43
N VAL A 50 -2.35 6.75 27.30
CA VAL A 50 -2.37 6.07 25.99
C VAL A 50 -1.42 4.88 25.99
N ARG A 51 -0.22 5.03 26.55
CA ARG A 51 0.72 3.93 26.69
C ARG A 51 0.16 2.82 27.57
N ILE A 52 -0.49 3.17 28.68
CA ILE A 52 -1.18 2.21 29.56
C ILE A 52 -2.29 1.49 28.78
N ALA A 53 -3.13 2.22 28.05
CA ALA A 53 -4.21 1.62 27.25
C ALA A 53 -3.68 0.68 26.15
N VAL A 54 -2.57 1.04 25.48
CA VAL A 54 -1.92 0.19 24.47
C VAL A 54 -1.35 -1.08 25.09
N VAL A 55 -0.70 -0.97 26.25
CA VAL A 55 -0.18 -2.15 26.98
C VAL A 55 -1.34 -3.02 27.46
N ALA A 56 -2.39 -2.42 28.04
CA ALA A 56 -3.59 -3.13 28.47
C ALA A 56 -4.25 -3.86 27.30
N LEU A 57 -4.35 -3.24 26.13
CA LEU A 57 -4.90 -3.88 24.92
C LEU A 57 -4.06 -5.09 24.52
N LEU A 58 -2.74 -4.98 24.53
CA LEU A 58 -1.85 -6.10 24.22
C LEU A 58 -2.01 -7.24 25.24
N VAL A 59 -2.12 -6.91 26.53
CA VAL A 59 -2.35 -7.89 27.60
C VAL A 59 -3.70 -8.59 27.43
N VAL A 60 -4.77 -7.84 27.14
CA VAL A 60 -6.10 -8.40 26.90
C VAL A 60 -6.10 -9.34 25.70
N LYS A 61 -5.46 -8.95 24.58
CA LYS A 61 -5.36 -9.81 23.40
C LYS A 61 -4.52 -11.07 23.65
N ALA A 62 -3.38 -10.94 24.33
CA ALA A 62 -2.56 -12.08 24.73
C ALA A 62 -3.31 -13.02 25.69
N ALA A 63 -4.03 -12.47 26.66
CA ALA A 63 -4.89 -13.25 27.56
C ALA A 63 -6.01 -13.97 26.78
N GLY A 64 -6.62 -13.32 25.78
CA GLY A 64 -7.59 -13.97 24.90
C GLY A 64 -7.01 -15.16 24.15
N THR A 65 -5.80 -15.03 23.61
CA THR A 65 -5.08 -16.13 22.95
C THR A 65 -4.77 -17.29 23.90
N LEU A 66 -4.46 -17.01 25.18
CA LEU A 66 -4.07 -18.03 26.17
C LEU A 66 -5.24 -18.68 26.91
N LEU A 67 -6.32 -17.94 27.16
CA LEU A 67 -7.40 -18.36 28.05
C LEU A 67 -8.66 -18.81 27.31
N VAL A 68 -8.79 -18.49 26.02
CA VAL A 68 -10.01 -18.74 25.25
C VAL A 68 -9.68 -19.58 24.02
N THR A 69 -10.53 -20.57 23.77
CA THR A 69 -10.51 -21.35 22.54
C THR A 69 -10.71 -20.45 21.31
N GLN A 70 -9.92 -20.66 20.26
CA GLN A 70 -10.10 -19.97 18.98
C GLN A 70 -11.55 -20.13 18.49
N GLN A 71 -12.27 -19.01 18.44
CA GLN A 71 -13.59 -18.90 17.84
C GLN A 71 -13.47 -18.98 16.31
N GLY A 72 -14.46 -19.58 15.69
CA GLY A 72 -14.42 -19.96 14.28
C GLY A 72 -14.46 -21.46 14.07
N LEU A 73 -14.69 -21.88 12.83
CA LEU A 73 -14.53 -23.27 12.40
C LEU A 73 -13.19 -23.41 11.68
N CYS A 74 -12.49 -24.51 11.94
CA CYS A 74 -11.28 -24.81 11.22
C CYS A 74 -11.60 -25.29 9.81
N ALA A 75 -11.02 -24.67 8.79
CA ALA A 75 -11.03 -25.14 7.41
C ALA A 75 -9.65 -25.64 7.01
N ARG A 76 -9.63 -26.83 6.41
CA ARG A 76 -8.45 -27.40 5.75
C ARG A 76 -8.75 -27.60 4.28
N PHE A 77 -8.20 -26.71 3.46
CA PHE A 77 -8.26 -26.77 2.01
C PHE A 77 -7.18 -27.69 1.45
N TRP A 78 -7.53 -28.54 0.49
CA TRP A 78 -6.58 -29.46 -0.13
C TRP A 78 -6.99 -29.87 -1.55
N THR A 79 -6.01 -30.40 -2.29
CA THR A 79 -6.12 -31.00 -3.63
C THR A 79 -5.34 -32.31 -3.67
N SER A 80 -5.40 -33.06 -4.78
CA SER A 80 -4.61 -34.29 -4.92
C SER A 80 -3.10 -34.01 -4.76
N ALA A 81 -2.49 -34.77 -3.85
CA ALA A 81 -1.07 -34.67 -3.54
C ALA A 81 -0.22 -35.41 -4.59
N PRO A 82 1.01 -34.93 -4.88
CA PRO A 82 1.55 -33.64 -4.45
C PRO A 82 0.96 -32.50 -5.30
N PHE A 83 0.83 -31.27 -4.77
CA PHE A 83 0.55 -30.08 -5.58
C PHE A 83 1.86 -29.35 -5.89
N ARG A 84 2.40 -29.57 -7.09
CA ARG A 84 3.68 -29.03 -7.53
C ARG A 84 3.56 -28.44 -8.92
N GLY A 85 4.20 -27.30 -9.13
CA GLY A 85 4.33 -26.68 -10.45
C GLY A 85 5.05 -25.34 -10.40
N VAL A 86 4.92 -24.57 -11.47
CA VAL A 86 5.57 -23.27 -11.62
C VAL A 86 4.52 -22.21 -11.97
N SER A 87 4.42 -21.17 -11.16
CA SER A 87 3.64 -19.98 -11.46
C SER A 87 4.60 -18.87 -11.91
N ASN A 88 4.63 -18.59 -13.21
CA ASN A 88 5.43 -17.50 -13.78
C ASN A 88 6.90 -17.47 -13.28
N SER A 89 7.63 -18.57 -13.45
CA SER A 89 9.01 -18.85 -12.95
C SER A 89 9.17 -19.08 -11.44
N ILE A 90 8.12 -18.89 -10.64
CA ILE A 90 8.15 -19.18 -9.20
C ILE A 90 7.71 -20.64 -8.96
N PRO A 91 8.58 -21.52 -8.47
CA PRO A 91 8.20 -22.88 -8.14
C PRO A 91 7.29 -22.90 -6.91
N ILE A 92 6.18 -23.62 -6.99
CA ILE A 92 5.27 -23.86 -5.87
C ILE A 92 5.29 -25.36 -5.58
N ASP A 93 5.44 -25.70 -4.30
CA ASP A 93 5.50 -27.09 -3.84
C ASP A 93 4.74 -27.26 -2.53
N GLU A 94 3.62 -27.98 -2.60
CA GLU A 94 2.83 -28.43 -1.45
C GLU A 94 2.75 -29.96 -1.49
N PRO A 95 3.71 -30.67 -0.88
CA PRO A 95 3.86 -32.12 -1.05
C PRO A 95 2.67 -32.90 -0.52
N GLY A 96 2.02 -32.41 0.54
CA GLY A 96 0.81 -33.01 1.10
C GLY A 96 -0.50 -32.56 0.44
N GLY A 97 -0.44 -31.77 -0.65
CA GLY A 97 -1.61 -31.23 -1.34
C GLY A 97 -2.44 -30.23 -0.51
N SER A 98 -1.96 -29.82 0.66
CA SER A 98 -2.65 -28.85 1.53
C SER A 98 -2.45 -27.43 0.99
N LEU A 99 -3.53 -26.69 0.83
CA LEU A 99 -3.54 -25.36 0.23
C LEU A 99 -3.65 -24.30 1.35
N ARG A 100 -2.58 -23.56 1.57
CA ARG A 100 -2.47 -22.58 2.68
C ARG A 100 -3.17 -21.29 2.29
N SER A 101 -3.80 -20.63 3.27
CA SER A 101 -4.37 -19.30 3.12
C SER A 101 -3.54 -18.25 3.89
N TRP A 102 -3.88 -16.97 3.75
CA TRP A 102 -3.21 -15.89 4.48
C TRP A 102 -3.77 -15.67 5.90
N ASP A 103 -4.60 -16.58 6.41
CA ASP A 103 -5.14 -16.49 7.76
C ASP A 103 -4.09 -16.92 8.82
N ILE A 104 -3.45 -15.91 9.42
CA ILE A 104 -2.40 -16.12 10.42
C ILE A 104 -2.90 -16.68 11.77
N ARG A 105 -4.23 -16.80 11.96
CA ARG A 105 -4.83 -17.45 13.14
C ARG A 105 -4.76 -18.98 13.04
N ALA A 106 -4.60 -19.50 11.82
CA ALA A 106 -4.46 -20.93 11.53
C ALA A 106 -2.99 -21.39 11.60
N ASP A 107 -2.74 -22.67 11.32
CA ASP A 107 -1.39 -23.28 11.28
C ASP A 107 -0.62 -22.92 10.00
N TRP A 108 -0.72 -21.67 9.56
CA TRP A 108 -0.36 -21.20 8.22
C TRP A 108 1.09 -21.45 7.77
N ARG A 109 2.02 -21.69 8.71
CA ARG A 109 3.43 -22.00 8.44
C ARG A 109 3.79 -23.48 8.55
N ALA A 110 2.89 -24.31 9.06
CA ALA A 110 3.16 -25.75 9.20
C ALA A 110 3.31 -26.39 7.82
N ALA A 111 4.22 -27.36 7.67
CA ALA A 111 4.40 -28.09 6.42
C ALA A 111 3.14 -28.89 6.02
N THR A 112 2.41 -29.39 7.03
CA THR A 112 1.15 -30.11 6.91
C THR A 112 0.14 -29.49 7.90
N PRO A 113 -0.44 -28.33 7.54
CA PRO A 113 -1.33 -27.60 8.43
C PRO A 113 -2.57 -28.43 8.79
N ARG A 114 -2.90 -28.52 10.08
CA ARG A 114 -4.17 -29.11 10.52
C ARG A 114 -5.32 -28.19 10.18
N CYS A 115 -5.07 -26.89 10.29
CA CYS A 115 -5.95 -25.83 9.87
C CYS A 115 -5.25 -24.92 8.85
N THR A 116 -5.85 -24.70 7.68
CA THR A 116 -5.31 -23.75 6.70
C THR A 116 -6.00 -22.38 6.76
N ALA A 117 -7.22 -22.30 7.32
CA ALA A 117 -7.92 -21.04 7.58
C ALA A 117 -8.98 -21.17 8.69
N ILE A 118 -9.37 -20.06 9.30
CA ILE A 118 -10.47 -19.98 10.25
C ILE A 118 -11.68 -19.37 9.56
N LEU A 119 -12.78 -20.14 9.46
CA LEU A 119 -14.06 -19.61 9.03
C LEU A 119 -14.73 -18.89 10.18
N ASP A 120 -15.09 -17.63 9.99
CA ASP A 120 -15.53 -16.73 11.07
C ASP A 120 -16.77 -15.89 10.75
N ARG A 121 -17.31 -16.03 9.55
CA ARG A 121 -18.47 -15.26 9.06
C ARG A 121 -19.28 -16.06 8.06
N PRO A 122 -20.46 -15.58 7.65
CA PRO A 122 -21.16 -16.18 6.52
C PRO A 122 -20.38 -15.95 5.23
N TYR A 123 -20.15 -17.01 4.46
CA TYR A 123 -19.48 -16.97 3.16
C TYR A 123 -20.53 -17.11 2.07
N ARG A 124 -20.85 -16.03 1.37
CA ARG A 124 -22.00 -15.94 0.44
C ARG A 124 -21.60 -16.14 -1.03
N SER A 125 -20.30 -16.09 -1.32
CA SER A 125 -19.73 -16.31 -2.66
C SER A 125 -18.36 -16.94 -2.55
N ALA A 126 -17.86 -17.58 -3.62
CA ALA A 126 -16.51 -18.13 -3.66
C ALA A 126 -15.44 -17.09 -3.27
N PHE A 127 -15.64 -15.83 -3.68
CA PHE A 127 -14.70 -14.76 -3.37
C PHE A 127 -14.61 -14.37 -1.90
N GLU A 128 -15.58 -14.75 -1.06
CA GLU A 128 -15.49 -14.45 0.37
C GLU A 128 -14.65 -15.49 1.11
N PHE A 129 -14.44 -16.67 0.54
CA PHE A 129 -13.66 -17.73 1.17
C PHE A 129 -12.16 -17.36 1.23
N PRO A 130 -11.42 -17.91 2.20
CA PRO A 130 -9.97 -17.75 2.29
C PRO A 130 -9.27 -18.69 1.27
N VAL A 131 -9.51 -18.42 -0.02
CA VAL A 131 -9.08 -19.23 -1.15
C VAL A 131 -8.12 -18.51 -2.10
N TRP A 132 -7.23 -17.65 -1.58
CA TRP A 132 -6.21 -16.97 -2.40
C TRP A 132 -5.41 -17.93 -3.30
N PHE A 133 -5.18 -19.16 -2.84
CA PHE A 133 -4.50 -20.21 -3.60
C PHE A 133 -5.18 -20.58 -4.93
N LEU A 134 -6.44 -20.20 -5.19
CA LEU A 134 -7.05 -20.41 -6.51
C LEU A 134 -6.25 -19.73 -7.62
N ASN A 135 -5.66 -18.57 -7.32
CA ASN A 135 -4.73 -17.90 -8.21
C ASN A 135 -3.53 -18.80 -8.59
N LEU A 136 -3.13 -19.76 -7.74
CA LEU A 136 -2.07 -20.72 -8.04
C LEU A 136 -2.61 -21.96 -8.75
N VAL A 137 -3.75 -22.48 -8.30
CA VAL A 137 -4.38 -23.68 -8.88
C VAL A 137 -4.73 -23.45 -10.34
N ASP A 138 -5.31 -22.30 -10.68
CA ASP A 138 -5.70 -21.97 -12.05
C ASP A 138 -4.51 -21.89 -13.01
N VAL A 139 -3.33 -21.48 -12.52
CA VAL A 139 -2.08 -21.45 -13.30
C VAL A 139 -1.49 -22.85 -13.45
N ILE A 140 -1.38 -23.57 -12.33
CA ILE A 140 -0.56 -24.79 -12.23
C ILE A 140 -1.36 -26.01 -12.71
N ARG A 141 -2.67 -26.03 -12.49
CA ARG A 141 -3.58 -27.14 -12.84
C ARG A 141 -4.91 -26.60 -13.41
N PRO A 142 -4.88 -25.91 -14.57
CA PRO A 142 -6.09 -25.36 -15.16
C PRO A 142 -7.16 -26.45 -15.36
N GLY A 143 -8.39 -26.15 -14.95
CA GLY A 143 -9.56 -27.03 -15.15
C GLY A 143 -9.68 -28.23 -14.20
N ARG A 144 -8.77 -28.42 -13.23
CA ARG A 144 -8.94 -29.46 -12.20
C ARG A 144 -10.03 -29.10 -11.18
N LYS A 145 -10.84 -30.10 -10.82
CA LYS A 145 -11.98 -29.99 -9.90
C LYS A 145 -11.81 -30.78 -8.60
N ASP A 146 -10.58 -31.15 -8.25
CA ASP A 146 -10.28 -31.97 -7.07
C ASP A 146 -10.06 -31.13 -5.80
N LEU A 147 -10.63 -29.93 -5.75
CA LEU A 147 -10.56 -29.05 -4.59
C LEU A 147 -11.57 -29.52 -3.53
N ALA A 148 -11.07 -29.74 -2.31
CA ALA A 148 -11.89 -30.11 -1.18
C ALA A 148 -11.54 -29.29 0.06
N VAL A 149 -12.49 -29.22 0.97
CA VAL A 149 -12.38 -28.57 2.27
C VAL A 149 -12.87 -29.51 3.34
N ASP A 150 -12.03 -29.80 4.32
CA ASP A 150 -12.48 -30.42 5.56
C ASP A 150 -12.74 -29.31 6.59
N LEU A 151 -13.98 -29.23 7.07
CA LEU A 151 -14.43 -28.33 8.11
C LEU A 151 -14.56 -29.07 9.43
N THR A 152 -13.91 -28.56 10.47
CA THR A 152 -13.96 -29.14 11.81
C THR A 152 -14.14 -28.07 12.88
N GLY A 153 -14.85 -28.41 13.95
CA GLY A 153 -15.03 -27.54 15.11
C GLY A 153 -16.17 -28.00 16.00
N TYR A 154 -16.68 -27.09 16.81
CA TYR A 154 -17.74 -27.33 17.78
C TYR A 154 -18.75 -26.18 17.74
N LEU A 155 -20.03 -26.52 17.83
CA LEU A 155 -21.16 -25.61 17.98
C LEU A 155 -21.71 -25.75 19.39
N SER A 156 -21.72 -24.67 20.16
CA SER A 156 -22.32 -24.65 21.51
C SER A 156 -23.53 -23.75 21.57
N VAL A 157 -24.64 -24.31 22.06
CA VAL A 157 -25.97 -23.71 22.08
C VAL A 157 -26.62 -23.92 23.44
N GLY A 158 -27.32 -22.89 23.95
CA GLY A 158 -27.89 -22.91 25.30
C GLY A 158 -29.25 -23.64 25.40
N ALA A 159 -29.93 -23.84 24.28
CA ALA A 159 -31.25 -24.47 24.23
C ALA A 159 -31.36 -25.33 22.96
N ALA A 160 -32.36 -26.21 22.92
CA ALA A 160 -32.65 -26.97 21.71
C ALA A 160 -33.08 -26.04 20.56
N GLY A 161 -32.79 -26.43 19.33
CA GLY A 161 -33.09 -25.64 18.15
C GLY A 161 -32.61 -26.32 16.87
N THR A 162 -32.57 -25.53 15.80
CA THR A 162 -32.21 -26.00 14.47
C THR A 162 -30.96 -25.30 13.97
N PHE A 163 -29.94 -26.09 13.64
CA PHE A 163 -28.76 -25.63 12.93
C PHE A 163 -28.96 -25.86 11.43
N THR A 164 -28.87 -24.80 10.64
CA THR A 164 -29.02 -24.85 9.19
C THR A 164 -27.75 -24.39 8.49
N VAL A 165 -27.24 -25.15 7.54
CA VAL A 165 -26.11 -24.72 6.70
C VAL A 165 -26.61 -24.50 5.28
N GLY A 166 -26.66 -23.24 4.84
CA GLY A 166 -26.89 -22.92 3.43
C GLY A 166 -25.66 -23.25 2.60
N SER A 167 -25.83 -24.14 1.61
CA SER A 167 -24.77 -24.60 0.70
C SER A 167 -24.88 -23.95 -0.69
N GLY A 168 -23.77 -23.92 -1.43
CA GLY A 168 -23.72 -23.46 -2.82
C GLY A 168 -24.14 -24.55 -3.82
N ARG A 169 -24.61 -24.16 -5.02
CA ARG A 169 -25.02 -25.14 -6.06
C ARG A 169 -23.86 -26.00 -6.55
N ASP A 170 -22.66 -25.46 -6.51
CA ASP A 170 -21.46 -26.14 -6.98
C ASP A 170 -20.66 -26.75 -5.80
N MET A 171 -21.31 -26.97 -4.66
CA MET A 171 -20.72 -27.61 -3.47
C MET A 171 -21.44 -28.92 -3.15
N ILE A 172 -20.65 -29.97 -2.89
CA ILE A 172 -21.16 -31.23 -2.35
C ILE A 172 -20.66 -31.34 -0.92
N VAL A 173 -21.57 -31.40 0.03
CA VAL A 173 -21.28 -31.41 1.47
C VAL A 173 -21.69 -32.75 2.05
N ALA A 174 -20.81 -33.40 2.81
CA ALA A 174 -21.14 -34.62 3.55
C ALA A 174 -20.40 -34.65 4.89
N GLY A 175 -20.98 -35.24 5.92
CA GLY A 175 -20.32 -35.35 7.22
C GLY A 175 -21.28 -35.61 8.38
N GLN A 176 -20.97 -35.00 9.51
CA GLN A 176 -21.67 -35.18 10.77
C GLN A 176 -21.73 -33.88 11.58
N VAL A 177 -22.88 -33.60 12.18
CA VAL A 177 -23.10 -32.53 13.16
C VAL A 177 -23.75 -33.14 14.40
N GLY A 178 -23.05 -33.08 15.54
CA GLY A 178 -23.42 -33.87 16.71
C GLY A 178 -23.40 -35.37 16.37
N ASP A 179 -24.50 -36.06 16.61
CA ASP A 179 -24.68 -37.48 16.23
C ASP A 179 -25.43 -37.67 14.89
N VAL A 180 -25.78 -36.57 14.21
CA VAL A 180 -26.57 -36.59 12.98
C VAL A 180 -25.66 -36.58 11.76
N ARG A 181 -25.79 -37.59 10.89
CA ARG A 181 -25.13 -37.61 9.58
C ARG A 181 -25.84 -36.65 8.62
N VAL A 182 -25.06 -35.86 7.91
CA VAL A 182 -25.56 -34.85 6.97
C VAL A 182 -24.97 -35.07 5.58
N ALA A 183 -25.78 -34.84 4.56
CA ALA A 183 -25.33 -34.77 3.17
C ALA A 183 -26.20 -33.75 2.44
N SER A 184 -25.59 -33.00 1.54
CA SER A 184 -26.27 -32.05 0.66
C SER A 184 -25.52 -31.97 -0.67
N ALA A 185 -26.28 -31.87 -1.75
CA ALA A 185 -25.78 -31.60 -3.09
C ALA A 185 -26.67 -30.53 -3.75
N GLN A 186 -26.17 -29.90 -4.81
CA GLN A 186 -26.92 -28.95 -5.65
C GLN A 186 -27.49 -27.71 -4.92
N GLY A 187 -26.96 -27.38 -3.74
CA GLY A 187 -27.31 -26.17 -2.98
C GLY A 187 -28.44 -26.33 -1.97
N ASP A 188 -28.91 -27.56 -1.73
CA ASP A 188 -29.92 -27.82 -0.71
C ASP A 188 -29.40 -27.47 0.69
N PRO A 189 -30.20 -26.80 1.55
CA PRO A 189 -29.78 -26.50 2.90
C PRO A 189 -29.70 -27.78 3.74
N ILE A 190 -28.62 -27.91 4.51
CA ILE A 190 -28.52 -28.94 5.54
C ILE A 190 -29.28 -28.44 6.76
N VAL A 191 -30.22 -29.22 7.30
CA VAL A 191 -31.02 -28.85 8.46
C VAL A 191 -30.86 -29.94 9.53
N VAL A 192 -30.35 -29.55 10.70
CA VAL A 192 -30.06 -30.47 11.80
C VAL A 192 -30.73 -29.99 13.08
N PRO A 193 -31.69 -30.74 13.64
CA PRO A 193 -32.20 -30.48 14.98
C PRO A 193 -31.13 -30.85 16.01
N LEU A 194 -30.85 -29.96 16.95
CA LEU A 194 -29.85 -30.16 18.01
C LEU A 194 -30.45 -29.85 19.38
N SER A 195 -30.09 -30.64 20.38
CA SER A 195 -30.38 -30.35 21.79
C SER A 195 -29.50 -29.21 22.32
N GLY A 196 -29.83 -28.67 23.50
CA GLY A 196 -28.93 -27.76 24.21
C GLY A 196 -27.63 -28.49 24.57
N GLY A 197 -26.47 -27.86 24.35
CA GLY A 197 -25.16 -28.46 24.59
C GLY A 197 -24.10 -28.07 23.57
N THR A 198 -23.02 -28.84 23.55
CA THR A 198 -21.89 -28.68 22.62
C THR A 198 -21.86 -29.86 21.65
N HIS A 199 -21.88 -29.57 20.36
CA HIS A 199 -21.97 -30.54 19.28
C HIS A 199 -20.74 -30.44 18.39
N ALA A 200 -20.11 -31.57 18.08
CA ALA A 200 -19.00 -31.59 17.12
C ALA A 200 -19.52 -31.34 15.70
N VAL A 201 -18.78 -30.54 14.93
CA VAL A 201 -19.05 -30.26 13.51
C VAL A 201 -17.90 -30.85 12.71
N LYS A 202 -18.18 -31.81 11.84
CA LYS A 202 -17.21 -32.43 10.93
C LYS A 202 -17.83 -32.58 9.57
N MET A 203 -17.44 -31.73 8.62
CA MET A 203 -17.98 -31.77 7.26
C MET A 203 -16.85 -31.81 6.25
N ARG A 204 -17.01 -32.60 5.21
CA ARG A 204 -16.20 -32.57 4.01
C ARG A 204 -16.99 -31.94 2.90
N ILE A 205 -16.38 -30.97 2.23
CA ILE A 205 -16.96 -30.21 1.15
C ILE A 205 -16.10 -30.42 -0.08
N VAL A 206 -16.69 -30.90 -1.17
CA VAL A 206 -16.06 -30.89 -2.49
C VAL A 206 -16.52 -29.63 -3.22
N LEU A 207 -15.56 -28.86 -3.70
CA LEU A 207 -15.78 -27.58 -4.38
C LEU A 207 -15.67 -27.79 -5.89
N GLY A 208 -16.77 -27.59 -6.61
CA GLY A 208 -16.80 -27.44 -8.06
C GLY A 208 -17.23 -26.02 -8.44
N GLY A 209 -17.06 -25.64 -9.70
CA GLY A 209 -17.56 -24.35 -10.23
C GLY A 209 -17.17 -23.13 -9.39
N GLU A 210 -18.04 -22.12 -9.36
CA GLU A 210 -17.79 -20.84 -8.65
C GLU A 210 -18.94 -20.44 -7.70
N ARG A 211 -20.09 -21.13 -7.74
CA ARG A 211 -21.27 -20.77 -6.93
C ARG A 211 -21.18 -21.41 -5.54
N TRP A 212 -20.17 -21.01 -4.79
CA TRP A 212 -19.93 -21.48 -3.43
C TRP A 212 -20.67 -20.61 -2.41
N ARG A 213 -21.23 -21.26 -1.40
CA ARG A 213 -21.92 -20.62 -0.29
C ARG A 213 -21.82 -21.51 0.95
N PHE A 214 -21.42 -20.94 2.07
CA PHE A 214 -21.43 -21.55 3.39
C PHE A 214 -21.99 -20.53 4.39
N VAL A 215 -23.28 -20.66 4.69
CA VAL A 215 -24.01 -19.73 5.59
C VAL A 215 -24.60 -20.55 6.74
N PRO A 216 -23.90 -20.67 7.88
CA PRO A 216 -24.44 -21.35 9.05
C PRO A 216 -25.45 -20.45 9.76
N LEU A 217 -26.59 -21.01 10.09
CA LEU A 217 -27.70 -20.35 10.78
C LEU A 217 -28.11 -21.17 12.01
N TRP A 218 -28.44 -20.49 13.10
CA TRP A 218 -29.06 -21.06 14.29
C TRP A 218 -30.44 -20.44 14.46
N ASN A 219 -31.49 -21.27 14.38
CA ASN A 219 -32.89 -20.83 14.40
C ASN A 219 -33.18 -19.70 13.39
N GLY A 220 -32.63 -19.83 12.17
CA GLY A 220 -32.78 -18.84 11.09
C GLY A 220 -31.95 -17.56 11.23
N ARG A 221 -31.18 -17.40 12.32
CA ARG A 221 -30.27 -16.25 12.53
C ARG A 221 -28.82 -16.66 12.27
N ASP A 222 -27.95 -15.69 12.02
CA ASP A 222 -26.52 -15.96 11.80
C ASP A 222 -25.90 -16.69 13.00
N ALA A 223 -25.40 -17.91 12.78
CA ALA A 223 -24.83 -18.75 13.82
C ALA A 223 -23.62 -18.10 14.50
N TRP A 224 -22.83 -17.27 13.79
CA TRP A 224 -21.66 -16.60 14.36
C TRP A 224 -22.00 -15.59 15.46
N THR A 225 -23.22 -15.06 15.42
CA THR A 225 -23.71 -14.07 16.40
C THR A 225 -24.67 -14.66 17.43
N SER A 226 -25.32 -15.77 17.10
CA SER A 226 -26.38 -16.38 17.92
C SER A 226 -25.97 -17.66 18.63
N SER A 227 -24.80 -18.20 18.31
CA SER A 227 -24.23 -19.40 18.91
C SER A 227 -22.72 -19.24 19.07
N ARG A 228 -22.07 -20.19 19.76
CA ARG A 228 -20.61 -20.19 19.88
C ARG A 228 -20.02 -21.29 19.01
N LEU A 229 -19.27 -20.88 17.99
CA LEU A 229 -18.51 -21.77 17.10
C LEU A 229 -17.02 -21.68 17.46
N THR A 230 -16.39 -22.82 17.74
CA THR A 230 -14.98 -22.90 18.16
C THR A 230 -14.23 -24.04 17.47
N MET A 231 -12.91 -23.91 17.32
CA MET A 231 -12.07 -24.95 16.70
C MET A 231 -11.93 -26.20 17.55
N SER A 232 -11.91 -26.05 18.87
CA SER A 232 -11.85 -27.14 19.84
C SER A 232 -13.01 -27.04 20.83
N MET A 233 -13.15 -28.08 21.66
CA MET A 233 -14.23 -28.15 22.64
C MET A 233 -14.09 -26.98 23.62
N PRO A 234 -15.09 -26.09 23.72
CA PRO A 234 -14.98 -24.90 24.54
C PRO A 234 -15.00 -25.28 26.02
N SER A 235 -14.22 -24.54 26.81
CA SER A 235 -14.25 -24.67 28.27
C SER A 235 -15.53 -24.07 28.86
N ARG A 236 -15.84 -24.40 30.12
CA ARG A 236 -16.96 -23.78 30.86
C ARG A 236 -16.79 -22.27 31.02
N TRP A 237 -15.54 -21.78 30.99
CA TRP A 237 -15.20 -20.36 31.16
C TRP A 237 -15.18 -19.58 29.85
N ASP A 238 -15.08 -20.26 28.70
CA ASP A 238 -14.91 -19.61 27.40
C ASP A 238 -16.01 -18.60 27.13
N GLY A 239 -17.24 -18.86 27.56
CA GLY A 239 -18.35 -17.93 27.33
C GLY A 239 -18.22 -16.62 28.06
N PHE A 240 -17.93 -16.68 29.36
CA PHE A 240 -17.75 -15.48 30.17
C PHE A 240 -16.48 -14.73 29.77
N MET A 241 -15.36 -15.44 29.60
CA MET A 241 -14.07 -14.85 29.20
C MET A 241 -14.12 -14.22 27.81
N SER A 242 -14.74 -14.89 26.82
CA SER A 242 -14.88 -14.33 25.46
C SER A 242 -15.64 -13.01 25.46
N ALA A 243 -16.76 -12.94 26.19
CA ALA A 243 -17.57 -11.73 26.26
C ALA A 243 -16.80 -10.58 26.93
N LEU A 244 -16.14 -10.86 28.06
CA LEU A 244 -15.37 -9.87 28.82
C LEU A 244 -14.17 -9.35 28.02
N LEU A 245 -13.34 -10.24 27.47
CA LEU A 245 -12.13 -9.88 26.74
C LEU A 245 -12.45 -9.26 25.38
N GLY A 246 -13.50 -9.73 24.70
CA GLY A 246 -14.01 -9.13 23.47
C GLY A 246 -14.47 -7.69 23.70
N PHE A 247 -15.30 -7.47 24.72
CA PHE A 247 -15.72 -6.11 25.11
C PHE A 247 -14.53 -5.22 25.47
N ALA A 248 -13.61 -5.71 26.32
CA ALA A 248 -12.43 -4.95 26.72
C ALA A 248 -11.55 -4.57 25.52
N THR A 249 -11.38 -5.49 24.57
CA THR A 249 -10.63 -5.24 23.32
C THR A 249 -11.25 -4.10 22.54
N SER A 250 -12.54 -4.21 22.19
CA SER A 250 -13.22 -3.18 21.40
C SER A 250 -13.29 -1.84 22.13
N ALA A 251 -13.55 -1.84 23.44
CA ALA A 251 -13.56 -0.63 24.26
C ALA A 251 -12.20 0.07 24.30
N LEU A 252 -11.10 -0.67 24.46
CA LEU A 252 -9.75 -0.10 24.45
C LEU A 252 -9.36 0.44 23.08
N VAL A 253 -9.68 -0.26 21.99
CA VAL A 253 -9.43 0.25 20.63
C VAL A 253 -10.22 1.53 20.39
N LEU A 254 -11.51 1.55 20.70
CA LEU A 254 -12.36 2.73 20.54
C LEU A 254 -11.90 3.90 21.41
N LEU A 255 -11.50 3.65 22.67
CA LEU A 255 -10.94 4.66 23.55
C LEU A 255 -9.66 5.27 22.98
N ILE A 256 -8.74 4.44 22.47
CA ILE A 256 -7.50 4.89 21.83
C ILE A 256 -7.83 5.71 20.58
N MET A 257 -8.71 5.20 19.70
CA MET A 257 -9.05 5.84 18.42
C MET A 257 -9.80 7.16 18.62
N PHE A 258 -10.82 7.18 19.47
CA PHE A 258 -11.57 8.39 19.80
C PHE A 258 -10.68 9.42 20.50
N GLY A 259 -9.88 8.99 21.47
CA GLY A 259 -8.90 9.86 22.13
C GLY A 259 -7.88 10.44 21.15
N TRP A 260 -7.45 9.66 20.15
CA TRP A 260 -6.52 10.13 19.12
C TRP A 260 -7.17 11.11 18.17
N ALA A 261 -8.40 10.84 17.73
CA ALA A 261 -9.19 11.74 16.90
C ALA A 261 -9.42 13.08 17.61
N MET A 262 -9.91 13.05 18.86
CA MET A 262 -10.11 14.24 19.68
C MET A 262 -8.81 14.98 19.94
N SER A 263 -7.72 14.28 20.27
CA SER A 263 -6.41 14.90 20.43
C SER A 263 -5.92 15.54 19.12
N THR A 264 -6.23 14.95 17.97
CA THR A 264 -5.87 15.48 16.65
C THR A 264 -6.65 16.75 16.37
N VAL A 265 -7.97 16.75 16.49
CA VAL A 265 -8.84 17.93 16.31
C VAL A 265 -8.42 19.07 17.24
N THR A 266 -8.24 18.78 18.53
CA THR A 266 -7.82 19.80 19.52
C THR A 266 -6.40 20.32 19.28
N SER A 267 -5.49 19.49 18.76
CA SER A 267 -4.14 19.94 18.40
C SER A 267 -4.09 20.74 17.10
N LEU A 268 -4.99 20.43 16.17
CA LEU A 268 -5.09 21.12 14.89
C LEU A 268 -5.81 22.45 15.03
N LYS A 269 -6.84 22.54 15.89
CA LYS A 269 -7.74 23.71 16.02
C LYS A 269 -8.18 24.23 14.64
N PRO A 270 -8.85 23.40 13.83
CA PRO A 270 -9.17 23.77 12.46
C PRO A 270 -10.10 24.99 12.43
N THR A 271 -9.86 25.91 11.50
CA THR A 271 -10.82 26.98 11.20
C THR A 271 -12.09 26.39 10.57
N VAL A 272 -13.21 27.11 10.66
CA VAL A 272 -14.49 26.68 10.05
C VAL A 272 -14.32 26.36 8.56
N ALA A 273 -13.62 27.22 7.81
CA ALA A 273 -13.37 26.99 6.39
C ALA A 273 -12.53 25.72 6.10
N LEU A 274 -11.52 25.44 6.92
CA LEU A 274 -10.71 24.23 6.80
C LEU A 274 -11.55 22.98 7.09
N ALA A 275 -12.33 23.01 8.17
CA ALA A 275 -13.21 21.89 8.55
C ALA A 275 -14.31 21.66 7.50
N ALA A 276 -14.98 22.72 7.04
CA ALA A 276 -16.04 22.66 6.03
C ALA A 276 -15.51 22.08 4.72
N TRP A 277 -14.36 22.56 4.22
CA TRP A 277 -13.72 21.97 3.04
C TRP A 277 -13.42 20.49 3.23
N THR A 278 -12.77 20.10 4.33
CA THR A 278 -12.40 18.70 4.54
C THR A 278 -13.63 17.80 4.60
N VAL A 279 -14.71 18.21 5.28
CA VAL A 279 -15.96 17.44 5.32
C VAL A 279 -16.57 17.31 3.93
N VAL A 280 -16.73 18.43 3.20
CA VAL A 280 -17.31 18.42 1.84
C VAL A 280 -16.48 17.58 0.88
N ALA A 281 -15.16 17.77 0.86
CA ALA A 281 -14.25 17.04 -0.01
C ALA A 281 -14.23 15.54 0.32
N VAL A 282 -14.25 15.16 1.61
CA VAL A 282 -14.36 13.76 2.04
C VAL A 282 -15.67 13.16 1.53
N SER A 283 -16.81 13.84 1.68
CA SER A 283 -18.11 13.33 1.22
C SER A 283 -18.15 13.15 -0.29
N ILE A 284 -17.70 14.15 -1.06
CA ILE A 284 -17.66 14.09 -2.54
C ILE A 284 -16.74 12.96 -3.00
N LEU A 285 -15.54 12.86 -2.42
CA LEU A 285 -14.57 11.85 -2.83
C LEU A 285 -14.95 10.45 -2.34
N ALA A 286 -15.56 10.30 -1.18
CA ALA A 286 -16.15 9.03 -0.77
C ALA A 286 -17.25 8.60 -1.76
N TRP A 287 -18.10 9.54 -2.19
CA TRP A 287 -19.12 9.26 -3.20
C TRP A 287 -18.51 8.85 -4.55
N PHE A 288 -17.46 9.54 -5.03
CA PHE A 288 -16.74 9.15 -6.26
C PHE A 288 -16.19 7.72 -6.15
N GLY A 289 -15.61 7.36 -5.00
CA GLY A 289 -15.08 6.03 -4.75
C GLY A 289 -16.17 4.95 -4.79
N SER A 290 -17.34 5.22 -4.19
CA SER A 290 -18.46 4.26 -4.21
C SER A 290 -19.14 4.15 -5.57
N ALA A 291 -19.28 5.27 -6.30
CA ALA A 291 -19.99 5.32 -7.58
C ALA A 291 -19.15 4.80 -8.75
N ARG A 292 -17.81 4.79 -8.62
CA ARG A 292 -16.82 4.34 -9.61
C ARG A 292 -16.72 5.13 -10.92
N GLN A 293 -17.82 5.73 -11.38
CA GLN A 293 -17.86 6.49 -12.65
C GLN A 293 -17.04 7.80 -12.62
N PHE A 294 -16.79 8.36 -11.44
CA PHE A 294 -16.07 9.63 -11.26
C PHE A 294 -14.65 9.47 -10.68
N GLU A 295 -14.13 8.24 -10.61
CA GLU A 295 -12.82 7.95 -9.99
C GLU A 295 -11.68 8.80 -10.56
N ARG A 296 -11.70 9.04 -11.88
CA ARG A 296 -10.69 9.84 -12.59
C ARG A 296 -10.64 11.30 -12.13
N LEU A 297 -11.76 11.83 -11.64
CA LEU A 297 -11.91 13.21 -11.16
C LEU A 297 -11.46 13.40 -9.72
N ALA A 298 -11.08 12.34 -9.00
CA ALA A 298 -10.70 12.43 -7.59
C ALA A 298 -9.51 13.37 -7.35
N GLY A 299 -8.44 13.28 -8.15
CA GLY A 299 -7.30 14.18 -8.08
C GLY A 299 -7.64 15.63 -8.47
N PRO A 300 -8.28 15.87 -9.64
CA PRO A 300 -8.69 17.21 -10.07
C PRO A 300 -9.54 17.99 -9.06
N VAL A 301 -10.51 17.35 -8.39
CA VAL A 301 -11.35 18.01 -7.38
C VAL A 301 -10.50 18.60 -6.24
N LEU A 302 -9.37 17.98 -5.90
CA LEU A 302 -8.47 18.47 -4.84
C LEU A 302 -7.77 19.79 -5.22
N LEU A 303 -7.75 20.19 -6.49
CA LEU A 303 -7.21 21.49 -6.92
C LEU A 303 -8.01 22.65 -6.31
N ALA A 304 -9.30 22.46 -6.04
CA ALA A 304 -10.13 23.49 -5.41
C ALA A 304 -9.70 23.81 -3.96
N SER A 305 -8.86 22.97 -3.32
CA SER A 305 -8.27 23.24 -2.00
C SER A 305 -7.43 24.52 -1.96
N VAL A 306 -6.93 25.00 -3.10
CA VAL A 306 -6.12 26.22 -3.20
C VAL A 306 -6.93 27.49 -2.87
N PHE A 307 -8.25 27.44 -3.07
CA PHE A 307 -9.17 28.55 -2.82
C PHE A 307 -9.62 28.62 -1.35
N VAL A 308 -9.37 27.59 -0.56
CA VAL A 308 -9.76 27.55 0.86
C VAL A 308 -8.96 28.60 1.64
N PRO A 309 -9.62 29.48 2.42
CA PRO A 309 -8.92 30.43 3.27
C PRO A 309 -8.28 29.70 4.47
N VAL A 310 -6.95 29.63 4.47
CA VAL A 310 -6.18 28.93 5.50
C VAL A 310 -5.41 29.93 6.38
N ALA A 311 -5.68 29.89 7.69
CA ALA A 311 -4.98 30.71 8.68
C ALA A 311 -3.47 30.36 8.74
N ARG A 312 -2.63 31.35 9.05
CA ARG A 312 -1.15 31.21 9.05
C ARG A 312 -0.65 29.98 9.82
N PRO A 313 -1.18 29.62 11.01
CA PRO A 313 -0.70 28.45 11.75
C PRO A 313 -0.88 27.12 11.01
N HIS A 314 -1.88 27.00 10.13
CA HIS A 314 -2.15 25.78 9.36
C HIS A 314 -1.46 25.75 7.99
N ARG A 315 -0.69 26.78 7.62
CA ARG A 315 0.05 26.83 6.34
C ARG A 315 1.30 25.96 6.38
N ASN A 316 1.13 24.67 6.67
CA ASN A 316 2.18 23.67 6.85
C ASN A 316 1.75 22.30 6.30
N LEU A 317 2.61 21.30 6.44
CA LEU A 317 2.36 19.94 5.91
C LEU A 317 1.09 19.29 6.48
N ARG A 318 0.78 19.53 7.76
CA ARG A 318 -0.42 18.99 8.40
C ARG A 318 -1.69 19.61 7.80
N GLY A 319 -1.66 20.93 7.54
CA GLY A 319 -2.76 21.59 6.83
C GLY A 319 -2.96 21.05 5.42
N ALA A 320 -1.85 20.80 4.69
CA ALA A 320 -1.93 20.14 3.38
C ALA A 320 -2.48 18.72 3.47
N PHE A 321 -2.08 17.95 4.48
CA PHE A 321 -2.64 16.62 4.73
C PHE A 321 -4.15 16.68 5.03
N VAL A 322 -4.63 17.68 5.78
CA VAL A 322 -6.07 17.85 6.06
C VAL A 322 -6.86 18.27 4.82
N LEU A 323 -6.29 19.12 3.97
CA LEU A 323 -6.94 19.64 2.75
C LEU A 323 -6.95 18.65 1.59
N VAL A 324 -5.89 17.85 1.45
CA VAL A 324 -5.65 16.97 0.29
C VAL A 324 -5.56 15.50 0.71
N GLY A 325 -4.81 15.20 1.78
CA GLY A 325 -4.55 13.83 2.22
C GLY A 325 -5.76 13.09 2.79
N ILE A 326 -6.52 13.70 3.71
CA ILE A 326 -7.71 13.07 4.30
C ILE A 326 -8.76 12.78 3.22
N PRO A 327 -9.15 13.72 2.34
CA PRO A 327 -10.10 13.43 1.26
C PRO A 327 -9.58 12.35 0.29
N TRP A 328 -8.29 12.35 -0.05
CA TRP A 328 -7.66 11.32 -0.87
C TRP A 328 -7.76 9.92 -0.26
N LEU A 329 -7.49 9.78 1.04
CA LEU A 329 -7.61 8.49 1.72
C LEU A 329 -9.08 8.05 1.82
N ALA A 330 -10.02 8.98 2.03
CA ALA A 330 -11.45 8.69 2.07
C ALA A 330 -11.98 8.14 0.74
N PHE A 331 -11.49 8.66 -0.39
CA PHE A 331 -11.77 8.12 -1.72
C PHE A 331 -11.42 6.63 -1.81
N PHE A 332 -10.19 6.26 -1.44
CA PHE A 332 -9.72 4.87 -1.53
C PHE A 332 -10.37 3.95 -0.52
N VAL A 333 -10.68 4.45 0.68
CA VAL A 333 -11.52 3.72 1.64
C VAL A 333 -12.84 3.35 0.98
N SER A 334 -13.60 4.33 0.48
CA SER A 334 -14.91 4.08 -0.13
C SER A 334 -14.83 3.15 -1.35
N ARG A 335 -13.85 3.37 -2.23
CA ARG A 335 -13.61 2.57 -3.44
C ARG A 335 -13.37 1.08 -3.14
N SER A 336 -12.65 0.79 -2.06
CA SER A 336 -12.21 -0.56 -1.70
C SER A 336 -13.11 -1.27 -0.68
N LEU A 337 -14.11 -0.59 -0.09
CA LEU A 337 -15.06 -1.21 0.84
C LEU A 337 -15.65 -2.55 0.35
N PRO A 338 -16.01 -2.72 -0.95
CA PRO A 338 -16.54 -3.99 -1.45
C PRO A 338 -15.51 -5.12 -1.58
N GLN A 339 -14.20 -4.83 -1.47
CA GLN A 339 -13.10 -5.80 -1.59
C GLN A 339 -12.65 -6.34 -0.22
N ILE A 340 -12.94 -5.63 0.87
CA ILE A 340 -12.54 -6.02 2.22
C ILE A 340 -13.13 -7.39 2.57
N GLY A 341 -12.26 -8.31 3.01
CA GLY A 341 -12.63 -9.68 3.36
C GLY A 341 -12.99 -10.57 2.17
N ARG A 342 -12.64 -10.17 0.94
CA ARG A 342 -12.84 -10.95 -0.29
C ARG A 342 -11.52 -11.13 -1.03
N VAL A 343 -11.29 -12.32 -1.57
CA VAL A 343 -10.13 -12.65 -2.39
C VAL A 343 -10.13 -11.87 -3.71
N THR A 344 -8.94 -11.51 -4.17
CA THR A 344 -8.73 -10.91 -5.49
C THR A 344 -8.19 -11.96 -6.45
N ALA A 345 -8.85 -12.09 -7.61
CA ALA A 345 -8.33 -12.86 -8.73
C ALA A 345 -7.35 -11.99 -9.52
N TYR A 346 -6.11 -12.46 -9.66
CA TYR A 346 -5.04 -11.78 -10.38
C TYR A 346 -4.93 -12.33 -11.80
N SER A 347 -4.62 -11.46 -12.75
CA SER A 347 -4.25 -11.88 -14.11
C SER A 347 -2.91 -12.62 -14.11
N PHE A 348 -2.68 -13.42 -15.14
CA PHE A 348 -1.45 -14.20 -15.36
C PHE A 348 -0.25 -13.32 -15.78
N ASP A 349 0.04 -12.27 -15.02
CA ASP A 349 1.06 -11.26 -15.32
C ASP A 349 1.92 -10.94 -14.09
N ASP A 350 2.59 -9.77 -14.10
CA ASP A 350 3.46 -9.26 -13.04
C ASP A 350 2.77 -9.28 -11.66
N TRP A 351 1.44 -9.09 -11.57
CA TRP A 351 0.73 -9.06 -10.28
C TRP A 351 0.82 -10.42 -9.61
N LEU A 352 0.45 -11.47 -10.35
CA LEU A 352 0.45 -12.83 -9.84
C LEU A 352 1.87 -13.30 -9.51
N ILE A 353 2.89 -12.86 -10.25
CA ILE A 353 4.30 -13.17 -9.95
C ILE A 353 4.68 -12.71 -8.54
N PHE A 354 4.36 -11.46 -8.20
CA PHE A 354 4.67 -10.92 -6.87
C PHE A 354 3.94 -11.67 -5.77
N GLN A 355 2.68 -12.07 -6.02
CA GLN A 355 1.88 -12.77 -5.03
C GLN A 355 2.31 -14.25 -4.87
N SER A 356 2.66 -14.95 -5.95
CA SER A 356 3.24 -16.29 -5.91
C SER A 356 4.58 -16.30 -5.16
N ALA A 357 5.42 -15.29 -5.37
CA ALA A 357 6.66 -15.15 -4.63
C ALA A 357 6.41 -14.81 -3.15
N ALA A 358 5.43 -13.96 -2.85
CA ALA A 358 5.00 -13.66 -1.49
C ALA A 358 4.54 -14.93 -0.76
N TYR A 359 3.73 -15.76 -1.41
CA TYR A 359 3.28 -17.06 -0.90
C TYR A 359 4.48 -17.93 -0.53
N ARG A 360 5.44 -18.08 -1.44
CA ARG A 360 6.65 -18.88 -1.19
C ARG A 360 7.51 -18.34 -0.04
N ILE A 361 7.62 -17.01 0.10
CA ILE A 361 8.36 -16.37 1.20
C ILE A 361 7.69 -16.64 2.54
N PHE A 362 6.41 -16.31 2.67
CA PHE A 362 5.71 -16.26 3.96
C PHE A 362 5.16 -17.61 4.38
N LEU A 363 4.62 -18.37 3.43
CA LEU A 363 3.93 -19.64 3.68
C LEU A 363 4.87 -20.82 3.56
N ASN A 364 5.80 -20.83 2.59
CA ASN A 364 6.79 -21.92 2.46
C ASN A 364 8.14 -21.62 3.14
N GLY A 365 8.37 -20.40 3.65
CA GLY A 365 9.53 -20.06 4.49
C GLY A 365 10.80 -19.63 3.74
N TYR A 366 10.72 -19.35 2.44
CA TYR A 366 11.88 -18.96 1.62
C TYR A 366 12.26 -17.48 1.79
N TRP A 367 12.55 -17.06 3.02
CA TRP A 367 12.72 -15.65 3.40
C TRP A 367 13.91 -14.93 2.78
N ILE A 368 15.10 -15.54 2.78
CA ILE A 368 16.33 -14.90 2.24
C ILE A 368 16.44 -15.15 0.72
N GLU A 369 15.93 -16.29 0.25
CA GLU A 369 15.78 -16.57 -1.18
C GLU A 369 14.76 -15.61 -1.82
N GLY A 370 13.76 -15.11 -1.08
CA GLY A 370 12.81 -14.17 -1.66
C GLY A 370 11.91 -14.78 -2.72
N GLY A 371 11.64 -16.08 -2.59
CA GLY A 371 10.79 -16.85 -3.50
C GLY A 371 11.45 -17.24 -4.83
N SER A 372 12.68 -16.81 -5.14
CA SER A 372 13.44 -17.31 -6.30
C SER A 372 14.95 -17.06 -6.17
N PRO A 373 15.84 -17.95 -6.67
CA PRO A 373 17.28 -17.77 -6.52
C PRO A 373 17.80 -16.49 -7.20
N THR A 374 17.24 -16.14 -8.35
CA THR A 374 17.49 -14.88 -9.07
C THR A 374 16.25 -13.98 -9.04
N PHE A 375 16.47 -12.67 -9.15
CA PHE A 375 15.39 -11.68 -9.11
C PHE A 375 15.11 -11.13 -10.51
N TYR A 376 14.29 -11.84 -11.28
CA TYR A 376 13.82 -11.35 -12.59
C TYR A 376 13.20 -9.94 -12.46
N PHE A 377 12.38 -9.75 -11.42
CA PHE A 377 12.00 -8.43 -10.91
C PHE A 377 12.64 -8.16 -9.56
N GLN A 378 12.89 -6.89 -9.23
CA GLN A 378 13.46 -6.50 -7.95
C GLN A 378 12.62 -6.99 -6.76
N PRO A 379 13.27 -7.42 -5.68
CA PRO A 379 12.70 -8.35 -4.72
C PRO A 379 11.65 -7.74 -3.79
N LEU A 380 11.85 -6.53 -3.28
CA LEU A 380 11.20 -6.09 -2.03
C LEU A 380 9.67 -6.08 -2.11
N TYR A 381 9.09 -5.84 -3.29
CA TYR A 381 7.65 -5.82 -3.42
C TYR A 381 6.99 -7.16 -3.06
N ARG A 382 7.69 -8.29 -3.25
CA ARG A 382 7.22 -9.63 -2.85
C ARG A 382 7.02 -9.75 -1.34
N TRP A 383 7.90 -9.12 -0.56
CA TRP A 383 7.75 -9.07 0.89
C TRP A 383 6.66 -8.09 1.29
N THR A 384 6.57 -6.95 0.58
CA THR A 384 5.52 -5.95 0.82
C THR A 384 4.14 -6.57 0.61
N ALA A 385 3.92 -7.26 -0.51
CA ALA A 385 2.70 -7.99 -0.81
C ALA A 385 2.38 -9.05 0.26
N GLY A 386 3.36 -9.87 0.66
CA GLY A 386 3.17 -10.84 1.74
C GLY A 386 2.82 -10.21 3.09
N VAL A 387 3.43 -9.08 3.46
CA VAL A 387 3.03 -8.32 4.67
C VAL A 387 1.60 -7.84 4.53
N LEU A 388 1.21 -7.28 3.38
CA LEU A 388 -0.15 -6.79 3.17
C LEU A 388 -1.17 -7.93 3.26
N HIS A 389 -0.88 -9.10 2.71
CA HIS A 389 -1.74 -10.27 2.86
C HIS A 389 -1.77 -10.83 4.28
N VAL A 390 -0.65 -10.80 5.02
CA VAL A 390 -0.68 -11.12 6.46
C VAL A 390 -1.59 -10.16 7.23
N LEU A 391 -1.60 -8.88 6.87
CA LEU A 391 -2.40 -7.86 7.56
C LEU A 391 -3.87 -7.86 7.15
N PHE A 392 -4.20 -8.11 5.88
CA PHE A 392 -5.56 -7.97 5.33
C PHE A 392 -6.16 -9.31 4.86
N GLY A 393 -5.46 -10.42 5.11
CA GLY A 393 -5.83 -11.75 4.66
C GLY A 393 -5.78 -11.84 3.14
N ASP A 394 -6.72 -12.58 2.57
CA ASP A 394 -6.77 -12.85 1.13
C ASP A 394 -7.19 -11.65 0.27
N SER A 395 -7.55 -10.52 0.89
CA SER A 395 -8.01 -9.31 0.20
C SER A 395 -6.87 -8.43 -0.29
N SER A 396 -7.02 -7.89 -1.50
CA SER A 396 -6.06 -6.92 -2.05
C SER A 396 -6.27 -5.47 -1.56
N VAL A 397 -7.10 -5.25 -0.54
CA VAL A 397 -7.33 -3.91 0.01
C VAL A 397 -6.07 -3.30 0.60
N GLY A 398 -5.16 -4.14 1.12
CA GLY A 398 -3.86 -3.71 1.63
C GLY A 398 -3.04 -2.99 0.56
N GLU A 399 -2.97 -3.54 -0.65
CA GLU A 399 -2.29 -2.95 -1.80
C GLU A 399 -2.93 -1.62 -2.19
N VAL A 400 -4.26 -1.54 -2.20
CA VAL A 400 -4.98 -0.29 -2.51
C VAL A 400 -4.59 0.81 -1.51
N TYR A 401 -4.60 0.52 -0.21
CA TYR A 401 -4.24 1.49 0.82
C TYR A 401 -2.77 1.87 0.80
N TRP A 402 -1.90 0.89 0.56
CA TRP A 402 -0.47 1.11 0.45
C TRP A 402 -0.13 2.01 -0.75
N ASP A 403 -0.69 1.73 -1.92
CA ASP A 403 -0.48 2.53 -3.13
C ASP A 403 -1.02 3.95 -2.97
N ALA A 404 -2.23 4.09 -2.40
CA ALA A 404 -2.82 5.39 -2.10
C ALA A 404 -1.93 6.22 -1.15
N ALA A 405 -1.36 5.58 -0.12
CA ALA A 405 -0.43 6.24 0.80
C ALA A 405 0.88 6.64 0.10
N CYS A 406 1.44 5.78 -0.76
CA CYS A 406 2.67 6.07 -1.50
C CYS A 406 2.53 7.25 -2.46
N LEU A 407 1.43 7.31 -3.23
CA LEU A 407 1.12 8.45 -4.10
C LEU A 407 0.93 9.75 -3.29
N LEU A 408 0.22 9.65 -2.15
CA LEU A 408 0.05 10.79 -1.24
C LEU A 408 1.39 11.28 -0.67
N MET A 409 2.31 10.39 -0.31
CA MET A 409 3.65 10.77 0.15
C MET A 409 4.42 11.55 -0.92
N GLY A 410 4.35 11.11 -2.18
CA GLY A 410 4.91 11.86 -3.31
C GLY A 410 4.29 13.25 -3.46
N ALA A 411 2.97 13.36 -3.45
CA ALA A 411 2.24 14.63 -3.53
C ALA A 411 2.61 15.60 -2.38
N LEU A 412 2.75 15.10 -1.16
CA LEU A 412 3.14 15.89 0.01
C LEU A 412 4.62 16.30 -0.01
N LEU A 413 5.49 15.52 -0.64
CA LEU A 413 6.87 15.92 -0.89
C LEU A 413 6.93 17.07 -1.90
N ALA A 414 6.17 16.98 -3.00
CA ALA A 414 6.04 18.06 -3.97
C ALA A 414 5.51 19.35 -3.32
N PHE A 415 4.49 19.23 -2.43
CA PHE A 415 4.01 20.34 -1.61
C PHE A 415 5.15 21.01 -0.84
N GLN A 416 6.00 20.25 -0.15
CA GLN A 416 7.07 20.83 0.67
C GLN A 416 8.10 21.57 -0.16
N ILE A 417 8.48 21.02 -1.31
CA ILE A 417 9.45 21.63 -2.23
C ILE A 417 8.89 22.96 -2.75
N VAL A 418 7.67 22.96 -3.28
CA VAL A 418 7.07 24.16 -3.87
C VAL A 418 6.73 25.20 -2.79
N LYS A 419 6.25 24.77 -1.62
CA LYS A 419 5.97 25.66 -0.50
C LYS A 419 7.22 26.43 -0.08
N ALA A 420 8.38 25.77 -0.02
CA ALA A 420 9.63 26.41 0.39
C ALA A 420 10.08 27.53 -0.58
N ASN A 421 9.71 27.42 -1.85
CA ASN A 421 10.16 28.33 -2.91
C ASN A 421 9.15 29.43 -3.26
N VAL A 422 7.86 29.08 -3.29
CA VAL A 422 6.79 29.96 -3.77
C VAL A 422 5.74 30.17 -2.69
N GLY A 423 5.50 29.20 -1.81
CA GLY A 423 4.58 29.37 -0.69
C GLY A 423 3.39 28.42 -0.73
N PHE A 424 2.52 28.56 0.27
CA PHE A 424 1.56 27.53 0.65
C PHE A 424 0.53 27.16 -0.44
N ARG A 425 -0.07 28.15 -1.10
CA ARG A 425 -1.10 27.91 -2.15
C ARG A 425 -0.52 27.18 -3.36
N ALA A 426 0.64 27.61 -3.86
CA ALA A 426 1.35 26.90 -4.93
C ALA A 426 1.76 25.48 -4.50
N GLY A 427 2.15 25.30 -3.23
CA GLY A 427 2.40 23.98 -2.66
C GLY A 427 1.16 23.08 -2.71
N LEU A 428 -0.02 23.58 -2.32
CA LEU A 428 -1.28 22.82 -2.38
C LEU A 428 -1.62 22.44 -3.82
N PHE A 429 -1.48 23.39 -4.74
CA PHE A 429 -1.67 23.15 -6.16
C PHE A 429 -0.75 22.03 -6.64
N ALA A 430 0.54 22.05 -6.29
CA ALA A 430 1.48 20.99 -6.65
C ALA A 430 1.07 19.63 -6.10
N ALA A 431 0.62 19.54 -4.85
CA ALA A 431 0.15 18.28 -4.27
C ALA A 431 -1.04 17.71 -5.03
N ALA A 432 -2.07 18.54 -5.25
CA ALA A 432 -3.27 18.14 -5.95
C ALA A 432 -3.00 17.84 -7.43
N ALA A 433 -2.09 18.58 -8.07
CA ALA A 433 -1.68 18.34 -9.46
C ALA A 433 -0.95 17.00 -9.62
N VAL A 434 -0.09 16.60 -8.67
CA VAL A 434 0.55 15.27 -8.68
C VAL A 434 -0.52 14.18 -8.65
N LEU A 435 -1.49 14.28 -7.73
CA LEU A 435 -2.57 13.29 -7.63
C LEU A 435 -3.47 13.33 -8.88
N ALA A 436 -3.75 14.51 -9.43
CA ALA A 436 -4.53 14.66 -10.66
C ALA A 436 -3.83 14.04 -11.87
N THR A 437 -2.51 14.23 -12.02
CA THR A 437 -1.73 13.56 -13.06
C THR A 437 -1.82 12.04 -12.92
N CYS A 438 -1.77 11.50 -11.69
CA CYS A 438 -1.92 10.06 -11.45
C CYS A 438 -3.34 9.55 -11.73
N THR A 439 -4.40 10.27 -11.34
CA THR A 439 -5.78 9.81 -11.56
C THR A 439 -6.24 9.96 -13.00
N LEU A 440 -5.84 11.03 -13.70
CA LEU A 440 -6.19 11.23 -15.11
C LEU A 440 -5.33 10.38 -16.05
N GLY A 441 -4.07 10.16 -15.70
CA GLY A 441 -3.10 9.41 -16.50
C GLY A 441 -3.27 7.90 -16.43
N THR A 442 -2.34 7.21 -17.08
CA THR A 442 -2.27 5.73 -17.15
C THR A 442 -1.97 5.08 -15.80
N VAL A 443 -1.29 5.80 -14.90
CA VAL A 443 -0.94 5.34 -13.54
C VAL A 443 -2.14 4.82 -12.75
N TRP A 444 -3.33 5.39 -12.96
CA TRP A 444 -4.57 4.95 -12.33
C TRP A 444 -4.83 3.44 -12.47
N TYR A 445 -4.48 2.85 -13.61
CA TYR A 445 -4.72 1.42 -13.87
C TYR A 445 -4.02 0.53 -12.86
N PHE A 446 -2.92 1.00 -12.28
CA PHE A 446 -2.02 0.24 -11.42
C PHE A 446 -2.39 0.28 -9.94
N VAL A 447 -3.21 1.23 -9.51
CA VAL A 447 -3.47 1.45 -8.09
C VAL A 447 -4.30 0.29 -7.51
N GLY A 448 -3.67 -0.44 -6.59
CA GLY A 448 -4.25 -1.61 -5.92
C GLY A 448 -4.10 -2.92 -6.68
N ARG A 449 -3.27 -2.95 -7.74
CA ARG A 449 -3.02 -4.18 -8.52
C ARG A 449 -1.79 -4.96 -8.10
N GLY A 450 -0.96 -4.42 -7.21
CA GLY A 450 0.24 -5.15 -6.82
C GLY A 450 1.52 -4.71 -7.53
N LEU A 451 1.73 -3.41 -7.79
CA LEU A 451 2.89 -2.90 -8.53
C LEU A 451 4.01 -2.34 -7.65
N SER A 452 5.23 -2.74 -7.99
CA SER A 452 6.45 -2.29 -7.32
C SER A 452 6.72 -0.77 -7.48
N GLU A 453 6.27 -0.16 -8.57
CA GLU A 453 6.62 1.20 -8.97
C GLU A 453 6.04 2.26 -8.03
N ILE A 454 4.77 2.09 -7.63
CA ILE A 454 4.12 3.00 -6.68
C ILE A 454 4.80 2.89 -5.31
N SER A 455 5.10 1.66 -4.89
CA SER A 455 5.80 1.40 -3.62
C SER A 455 7.19 2.02 -3.58
N ALA A 456 7.95 1.87 -4.66
CA ALA A 456 9.27 2.47 -4.77
C ALA A 456 9.22 4.00 -4.74
N ALA A 457 8.23 4.61 -5.40
CA ALA A 457 7.99 6.05 -5.31
C ALA A 457 7.60 6.49 -3.87
N GLY A 458 6.89 5.64 -3.12
CA GLY A 458 6.62 5.86 -1.70
C GLY A 458 7.90 5.86 -0.85
N TRP A 459 8.77 4.88 -1.03
CA TRP A 459 10.08 4.80 -0.37
C TRP A 459 10.99 5.98 -0.76
N ALA A 460 10.97 6.38 -2.03
CA ALA A 460 11.64 7.56 -2.56
C ALA A 460 11.20 8.83 -1.81
N ALA A 461 9.88 9.02 -1.66
CA ALA A 461 9.33 10.17 -0.97
C ALA A 461 9.72 10.20 0.51
N LEU A 462 9.68 9.04 1.20
CA LEU A 462 10.12 8.90 2.59
C LEU A 462 11.61 9.24 2.77
N ALA A 463 12.47 8.73 1.89
CA ALA A 463 13.89 9.07 1.89
C ALA A 463 14.10 10.58 1.75
N GLY A 464 13.36 11.23 0.84
CA GLY A 464 13.35 12.69 0.71
C GLY A 464 12.95 13.41 1.99
N PHE A 465 11.84 13.02 2.63
CA PHE A 465 11.43 13.62 3.92
C PHE A 465 12.46 13.43 5.03
N PHE A 466 13.10 12.26 5.10
CA PHE A 466 14.14 12.01 6.09
C PHE A 466 15.41 12.80 5.81
N LEU A 467 15.81 12.99 4.55
CA LEU A 467 16.94 13.86 4.18
C LEU A 467 16.67 15.33 4.49
N LEU A 468 15.44 15.81 4.26
CA LEU A 468 15.00 17.14 4.68
C LEU A 468 15.06 17.35 6.21
N ARG A 469 15.08 16.27 7.00
CA ARG A 469 15.34 16.31 8.45
C ARG A 469 16.82 16.11 8.77
N ALA A 470 17.53 15.28 8.02
CA ALA A 470 18.96 15.01 8.18
C ALA A 470 19.79 16.27 7.97
N ARG A 471 19.42 17.13 6.99
CA ARG A 471 20.05 18.44 6.75
C ARG A 471 20.06 19.36 7.99
N LEU A 472 19.18 19.11 8.97
CA LEU A 472 19.12 19.83 10.24
C LEU A 472 20.04 19.21 11.32
N GLY A 473 20.94 18.28 10.95
CA GLY A 473 21.92 17.68 11.85
C GLY A 473 21.46 16.42 12.58
N LYS A 474 20.42 15.74 12.10
CA LYS A 474 19.86 14.55 12.77
C LYS A 474 20.44 13.28 12.14
N PRO A 475 21.43 12.60 12.76
CA PRO A 475 22.07 11.43 12.15
C PRO A 475 21.09 10.26 11.97
N SER A 476 20.18 10.04 12.92
CA SER A 476 19.14 9.01 12.80
C SER A 476 18.21 9.23 11.60
N ALA A 477 18.01 10.47 11.18
CA ALA A 477 17.25 10.76 9.95
C ALA A 477 18.07 10.44 8.69
N ALA A 478 19.40 10.62 8.71
CA ALA A 478 20.25 10.21 7.60
C ALA A 478 20.28 8.68 7.44
N VAL A 479 20.36 7.93 8.55
CA VAL A 479 20.25 6.47 8.53
C VAL A 479 18.89 6.03 7.98
N ALA A 480 17.79 6.58 8.51
CA ALA A 480 16.45 6.26 8.02
C ALA A 480 16.27 6.57 6.53
N ALA A 481 16.84 7.69 6.05
CA ALA A 481 16.86 8.01 4.63
C ALA A 481 17.62 6.99 3.80
N GLY A 482 18.82 6.58 4.25
CA GLY A 482 19.62 5.56 3.57
C GLY A 482 18.89 4.22 3.48
N VAL A 483 18.26 3.80 4.58
CA VAL A 483 17.40 2.60 4.60
C VAL A 483 16.24 2.75 3.60
N CYS A 484 15.49 3.85 3.62
CA CYS A 484 14.40 4.07 2.65
C CYS A 484 14.90 4.08 1.19
N ALA A 485 16.07 4.65 0.92
CA ALA A 485 16.67 4.63 -0.41
C ALA A 485 17.09 3.21 -0.84
N THR A 486 17.63 2.41 0.08
CA THR A 486 17.91 0.98 -0.16
C THR A 486 16.63 0.22 -0.45
N LEU A 487 15.56 0.45 0.33
CA LEU A 487 14.26 -0.18 0.10
C LEU A 487 13.65 0.25 -1.24
N MET A 488 13.77 1.52 -1.63
CA MET A 488 13.40 2.02 -2.96
C MET A 488 14.15 1.22 -4.06
N PHE A 489 15.48 1.11 -3.96
CA PHE A 489 16.29 0.34 -4.89
C PHE A 489 15.90 -1.15 -4.93
N TYR A 490 15.70 -1.79 -3.77
CA TYR A 490 15.26 -3.18 -3.69
C TYR A 490 13.84 -3.38 -4.22
N THR A 491 13.05 -2.31 -4.33
CA THR A 491 11.73 -2.37 -4.96
C THR A 491 11.85 -2.20 -6.48
N ARG A 492 12.80 -1.38 -6.97
CA ARG A 492 12.97 -1.03 -8.39
C ARG A 492 14.42 -0.73 -8.77
N LEU A 493 14.92 -1.46 -9.77
CA LEU A 493 16.33 -1.45 -10.17
C LEU A 493 16.72 -0.10 -10.79
N ASN A 494 15.81 0.46 -11.59
CA ASN A 494 15.99 1.74 -12.25
C ASN A 494 16.08 2.93 -11.28
N HIS A 495 15.87 2.72 -9.97
CA HIS A 495 16.05 3.74 -8.93
C HIS A 495 17.44 3.74 -8.29
N LEU A 496 18.35 2.85 -8.67
CA LEU A 496 19.72 2.81 -8.12
C LEU A 496 20.43 4.17 -8.27
N LEU A 497 20.43 4.74 -9.49
CA LEU A 497 21.05 6.04 -9.77
C LEU A 497 20.34 7.18 -9.04
N LEU A 498 19.01 7.13 -9.01
CA LEU A 498 18.20 8.12 -8.29
C LEU A 498 18.54 8.15 -6.79
N GLY A 499 18.74 6.97 -6.18
CA GLY A 499 19.14 6.82 -4.78
C GLY A 499 20.49 7.48 -4.49
N ALA A 500 21.46 7.36 -5.39
CA ALA A 500 22.74 8.08 -5.25
C ALA A 500 22.54 9.61 -5.31
N CYS A 501 21.69 10.09 -6.23
CA CYS A 501 21.43 11.52 -6.42
C CYS A 501 20.65 12.17 -5.26
N PHE A 502 20.01 11.40 -4.37
CA PHE A 502 19.27 11.95 -3.23
C PHE A 502 20.11 12.76 -2.25
N LEU A 503 21.44 12.65 -2.27
CA LEU A 503 22.34 13.57 -1.56
C LEU A 503 22.03 15.05 -1.84
N VAL A 504 21.46 15.37 -3.01
CA VAL A 504 20.99 16.71 -3.38
C VAL A 504 19.95 17.26 -2.39
N PHE A 505 19.14 16.43 -1.71
CA PHE A 505 18.19 16.90 -0.69
C PHE A 505 18.86 17.54 0.54
N LEU A 506 20.18 17.38 0.72
CA LEU A 506 20.93 18.03 1.78
C LEU A 506 21.19 19.52 1.51
N PHE A 507 21.01 19.98 0.27
CA PHE A 507 21.05 21.41 -0.06
C PHE A 507 19.82 22.15 0.50
N PRO A 508 19.93 23.47 0.77
CA PRO A 508 18.76 24.29 1.02
C PRO A 508 17.75 24.19 -0.13
N LEU A 509 16.46 24.03 0.20
CA LEU A 509 15.40 23.88 -0.82
C LEU A 509 15.21 25.14 -1.69
N THR A 510 15.71 26.29 -1.21
CA THR A 510 15.62 27.60 -1.86
C THR A 510 16.84 27.92 -2.72
N THR A 511 17.86 27.04 -2.76
CA THR A 511 19.03 27.23 -3.62
C THR A 511 18.61 27.20 -5.08
N SER A 512 18.95 28.25 -5.82
CA SER A 512 18.68 28.31 -7.27
C SER A 512 19.65 27.40 -8.05
N SER A 513 19.30 27.05 -9.29
CA SER A 513 20.13 26.21 -10.16
C SER A 513 21.33 26.95 -10.77
N ARG A 514 21.57 28.22 -10.41
CA ARG A 514 22.77 28.97 -10.81
C ARG A 514 24.01 28.32 -10.22
N LEU A 515 25.04 28.12 -11.04
CA LEU A 515 26.29 27.49 -10.60
C LEU A 515 26.90 28.16 -9.36
N ASP A 516 26.89 29.49 -9.28
CA ASP A 516 27.44 30.22 -8.13
C ASP A 516 26.62 30.02 -6.85
N ASP A 517 25.30 29.90 -6.97
CA ASP A 517 24.42 29.63 -5.83
C ASP A 517 24.62 28.20 -5.33
N VAL A 518 24.76 27.23 -6.25
CA VAL A 518 25.04 25.83 -5.93
C VAL A 518 26.40 25.68 -5.28
N ARG A 519 27.44 26.32 -5.82
CA ARG A 519 28.81 26.33 -5.24
C ARG A 519 28.82 26.90 -3.83
N ARG A 520 28.14 28.04 -3.61
CA ARG A 520 27.99 28.62 -2.26
C ARG A 520 27.21 27.71 -1.32
N ALA A 521 26.13 27.11 -1.80
CA ALA A 521 25.31 26.21 -0.99
C ALA A 521 26.00 24.89 -0.64
N LEU A 522 27.00 24.45 -1.42
CA LEU A 522 27.78 23.25 -1.13
C LEU A 522 28.49 23.35 0.23
N ALA A 523 28.99 24.55 0.60
CA ALA A 523 29.59 24.79 1.90
C ALA A 523 28.60 24.62 3.07
N CYS A 524 27.29 24.72 2.82
CA CYS A 524 26.24 24.51 3.82
C CYS A 524 25.82 23.04 3.96
N VAL A 525 26.31 22.14 3.09
CA VAL A 525 25.98 20.71 3.15
C VAL A 525 26.68 20.06 4.33
N ARG A 526 25.92 19.38 5.17
CA ARG A 526 26.46 18.65 6.33
C ARG A 526 27.11 17.35 5.88
N VAL A 527 28.43 17.35 5.74
CA VAL A 527 29.24 16.19 5.32
C VAL A 527 28.94 14.94 6.15
N LYS A 528 28.78 15.07 7.48
CA LYS A 528 28.41 13.94 8.35
C LYS A 528 27.10 13.27 7.93
N SER A 529 26.07 14.05 7.60
CA SER A 529 24.78 13.50 7.15
C SER A 529 24.89 12.85 5.77
N ALA A 530 25.69 13.45 4.87
CA ALA A 530 25.98 12.89 3.55
C ALA A 530 26.69 11.53 3.67
N ALA A 531 27.75 11.46 4.49
CA ALA A 531 28.52 10.23 4.72
C ALA A 531 27.66 9.11 5.33
N ILE A 532 26.83 9.42 6.34
CA ILE A 532 25.93 8.43 6.95
C ILE A 532 24.92 7.90 5.92
N TYR A 533 24.30 8.78 5.14
CA TYR A 533 23.36 8.39 4.09
C TYR A 533 24.04 7.49 3.06
N ALA A 534 25.16 7.95 2.50
CA ALA A 534 25.91 7.23 1.48
C ALA A 534 26.37 5.86 1.99
N GLY A 535 26.97 5.81 3.19
CA GLY A 535 27.40 4.55 3.80
C GLY A 535 26.25 3.57 4.03
N THR A 536 25.10 4.04 4.51
CA THR A 536 23.90 3.20 4.71
C THR A 536 23.37 2.66 3.37
N PHE A 537 23.26 3.53 2.36
CA PHE A 537 22.76 3.14 1.04
C PHE A 537 23.71 2.16 0.34
N THR A 538 25.01 2.45 0.32
CA THR A 538 26.04 1.59 -0.26
C THR A 538 26.10 0.23 0.44
N LEU A 539 26.00 0.18 1.78
CA LEU A 539 25.90 -1.08 2.51
C LEU A 539 24.68 -1.89 2.07
N GLY A 540 23.53 -1.24 1.91
CA GLY A 540 22.33 -1.87 1.37
C GLY A 540 22.55 -2.46 -0.03
N VAL A 541 23.13 -1.69 -0.96
CA VAL A 541 23.45 -2.18 -2.31
C VAL A 541 24.43 -3.35 -2.27
N ALA A 542 25.43 -3.31 -1.38
CA ALA A 542 26.38 -4.41 -1.19
C ALA A 542 25.71 -5.68 -0.64
N LEU A 543 24.80 -5.56 0.33
CA LEU A 543 24.04 -6.70 0.87
C LEU A 543 23.19 -7.39 -0.22
N PHE A 544 22.64 -6.62 -1.17
CA PHE A 544 21.96 -7.18 -2.32
C PHE A 544 22.91 -8.02 -3.19
N ALA A 545 24.08 -7.47 -3.53
CA ALA A 545 25.08 -8.18 -4.34
C ALA A 545 25.58 -9.46 -3.65
N VAL A 546 25.84 -9.39 -2.34
CA VAL A 546 26.25 -10.53 -1.51
C VAL A 546 25.16 -11.60 -1.49
N ARG A 547 23.89 -11.22 -1.36
CA ARG A 547 22.78 -12.17 -1.44
C ARG A 547 22.69 -12.82 -2.82
N THR A 548 22.87 -12.06 -3.90
CA THR A 548 22.93 -12.63 -5.26
C THR A 548 24.06 -13.65 -5.36
N TRP A 549 25.27 -13.29 -4.92
CA TRP A 549 26.42 -14.19 -4.89
C TRP A 549 26.15 -15.46 -4.08
N TRP A 550 25.52 -15.36 -2.91
CA TRP A 550 25.19 -16.52 -2.08
C TRP A 550 24.32 -17.56 -2.80
N TYR A 551 23.35 -17.11 -3.61
CA TYR A 551 22.42 -18.03 -4.31
C TYR A 551 22.85 -18.41 -5.73
N THR A 552 23.73 -17.63 -6.37
CA THR A 552 24.07 -17.83 -7.80
C THR A 552 25.56 -17.99 -8.07
N GLY A 553 26.42 -17.75 -7.09
CA GLY A 553 27.87 -17.68 -7.26
C GLY A 553 28.38 -16.40 -7.95
N VAL A 554 27.49 -15.48 -8.35
CA VAL A 554 27.85 -14.26 -9.11
C VAL A 554 27.66 -13.01 -8.25
N LEU A 555 28.74 -12.29 -7.94
CA LEU A 555 28.68 -11.01 -7.23
C LEU A 555 28.23 -9.89 -8.18
N SER A 556 26.93 -9.62 -8.19
CA SER A 556 26.33 -8.62 -9.07
C SER A 556 25.01 -8.10 -8.54
N VAL A 557 24.72 -6.82 -8.83
CA VAL A 557 23.40 -6.20 -8.58
C VAL A 557 22.46 -6.30 -9.79
N LEU A 558 22.96 -6.80 -10.93
CA LEU A 558 22.23 -6.88 -12.20
C LEU A 558 22.00 -8.31 -12.68
N TYR A 559 22.71 -9.29 -12.12
CA TYR A 559 22.62 -10.69 -12.53
C TYR A 559 21.22 -11.28 -12.28
N GLY A 560 20.66 -11.93 -13.29
CA GLY A 560 19.33 -12.54 -13.22
C GLY A 560 18.17 -11.55 -13.15
N THR A 561 18.41 -10.26 -13.42
CA THR A 561 17.37 -9.22 -13.50
C THR A 561 16.83 -9.05 -14.91
N SER A 562 15.67 -8.39 -15.04
CA SER A 562 15.07 -8.03 -16.33
C SER A 562 15.89 -7.03 -17.16
N LEU A 563 17.03 -6.53 -16.65
CA LEU A 563 17.86 -5.59 -17.40
C LEU A 563 18.37 -6.19 -18.71
N THR A 564 18.67 -7.49 -18.77
CA THR A 564 19.18 -8.13 -19.99
C THR A 564 18.19 -8.06 -21.15
N VAL A 565 16.89 -8.06 -20.87
CA VAL A 565 15.82 -7.92 -21.88
C VAL A 565 15.36 -6.48 -22.06
N GLN A 566 15.73 -5.57 -21.16
CA GLN A 566 15.33 -4.17 -21.17
C GLN A 566 16.50 -3.24 -21.50
N GLU A 567 17.72 -3.70 -21.74
CA GLU A 567 18.84 -2.78 -21.95
C GLU A 567 18.66 -1.94 -23.21
N THR A 568 18.94 -0.63 -23.13
CA THR A 568 18.95 0.24 -24.32
C THR A 568 20.13 -0.06 -25.25
N GLY A 569 21.16 -0.72 -24.71
CA GLY A 569 22.45 -0.94 -25.35
C GLY A 569 23.41 0.24 -25.23
N LEU A 570 23.09 1.28 -24.44
CA LEU A 570 23.96 2.44 -24.24
C LEU A 570 25.20 2.05 -23.42
N ARG A 571 26.37 2.12 -24.06
CA ARG A 571 27.70 1.80 -23.51
C ARG A 571 28.71 2.77 -24.12
N LEU A 572 29.89 2.90 -23.52
CA LEU A 572 30.97 3.74 -24.07
C LEU A 572 31.32 3.36 -25.52
N THR A 573 31.24 2.07 -25.86
CA THR A 573 31.52 1.54 -27.21
C THR A 573 30.38 1.77 -28.21
N SER A 574 29.18 2.13 -27.77
CA SER A 574 28.00 2.28 -28.61
C SER A 574 27.45 3.72 -28.66
N LEU A 575 28.19 4.69 -28.09
CA LEU A 575 27.82 6.11 -28.07
C LEU A 575 27.58 6.70 -29.47
N GLY A 576 28.25 6.19 -30.51
CA GLY A 576 28.06 6.64 -31.89
C GLY A 576 26.89 5.99 -32.62
N SER A 577 26.18 5.01 -32.02
CA SER A 577 25.14 4.24 -32.70
C SER A 577 23.80 4.98 -32.73
N PRO A 578 23.25 5.33 -33.91
CA PRO A 578 21.94 5.97 -34.00
C PRO A 578 20.80 5.08 -33.46
N ALA A 579 20.91 3.75 -33.65
CA ALA A 579 19.91 2.80 -33.17
C ALA A 579 19.82 2.75 -31.64
N VAL A 580 20.96 2.88 -30.95
CA VAL A 580 20.99 2.95 -29.48
C VAL A 580 20.30 4.23 -29.01
N TRP A 581 20.61 5.38 -29.62
CA TRP A 581 19.97 6.64 -29.27
C TRP A 581 18.47 6.68 -29.61
N ALA A 582 18.03 5.97 -30.65
CA ALA A 582 16.60 5.80 -30.93
C ALA A 582 15.89 5.07 -29.78
N ARG A 583 16.44 3.96 -29.28
CA ARG A 583 15.88 3.23 -28.12
C ARG A 583 15.92 4.03 -26.82
N VAL A 584 17.00 4.78 -26.58
CA VAL A 584 17.10 5.70 -25.43
C VAL A 584 16.05 6.80 -25.53
N SER A 585 15.91 7.42 -26.70
CA SER A 585 14.89 8.45 -26.97
C SER A 585 13.48 7.91 -26.74
N GLU A 586 13.19 6.70 -27.24
CA GLU A 586 11.91 6.03 -27.03
C GLU A 586 11.64 5.78 -25.55
N SER A 587 12.63 5.25 -24.80
CA SER A 587 12.51 5.02 -23.36
C SER A 587 12.27 6.31 -22.57
N VAL A 588 13.05 7.36 -22.84
CA VAL A 588 12.90 8.67 -22.20
C VAL A 588 11.53 9.26 -22.54
N ARG A 589 11.09 9.20 -23.80
CA ARG A 589 9.77 9.69 -24.20
C ARG A 589 8.65 8.89 -23.53
N ALA A 590 8.77 7.57 -23.42
CA ALA A 590 7.76 6.74 -22.78
C ALA A 590 7.63 7.10 -21.30
N LEU A 591 8.77 7.33 -20.64
CA LEU A 591 8.84 7.82 -19.27
C LEU A 591 8.20 9.21 -19.11
N LEU A 592 8.53 10.16 -19.97
CA LEU A 592 8.06 11.54 -19.83
C LEU A 592 6.58 11.72 -20.18
N TRP A 593 6.12 11.06 -21.24
CA TRP A 593 4.72 11.09 -21.65
C TRP A 593 3.83 10.13 -20.88
N MET A 594 4.43 9.28 -20.03
CA MET A 594 3.73 8.28 -19.23
C MET A 594 2.89 7.32 -20.09
N ASN A 595 3.38 7.00 -21.28
CA ASN A 595 2.70 6.15 -22.27
C ASN A 595 3.70 5.21 -22.94
N GLU A 596 3.24 4.00 -23.26
CA GLU A 596 4.00 3.01 -24.00
C GLU A 596 3.08 2.35 -25.06
N PRO A 597 3.34 2.51 -26.37
CA PRO A 597 4.44 3.27 -26.97
C PRO A 597 4.36 4.79 -26.64
N PRO A 598 5.47 5.53 -26.76
CA PRO A 598 5.52 6.95 -26.39
C PRO A 598 4.64 7.82 -27.29
N ALA A 599 3.52 8.30 -26.75
CA ALA A 599 2.61 9.22 -27.43
C ALA A 599 2.42 10.51 -26.61
N PRO A 600 2.47 11.71 -27.24
CA PRO A 600 2.15 12.96 -26.57
C PRO A 600 0.81 12.91 -25.84
N ASP A 601 0.79 13.37 -24.59
CA ASP A 601 -0.38 13.32 -23.74
C ASP A 601 -0.44 14.56 -22.86
N LEU A 602 -1.52 15.33 -22.98
CA LEU A 602 -1.75 16.54 -22.20
C LEU A 602 -1.77 16.27 -20.69
N ARG A 603 -2.15 15.05 -20.28
CA ARG A 603 -2.18 14.64 -18.86
C ARG A 603 -0.78 14.58 -18.25
N ALA A 604 0.24 14.37 -19.07
CA ALA A 604 1.65 14.35 -18.67
C ALA A 604 2.36 15.70 -18.87
N ALA A 605 1.66 16.77 -19.30
CA ALA A 605 2.27 18.06 -19.63
C ALA A 605 3.11 18.65 -18.49
N LEU A 606 2.65 18.51 -17.23
CA LEU A 606 3.42 18.98 -16.07
C LEU A 606 4.71 18.18 -15.83
N VAL A 607 4.74 16.91 -16.21
CA VAL A 607 5.92 16.05 -16.10
C VAL A 607 6.93 16.44 -17.18
N VAL A 608 6.48 16.49 -18.44
CA VAL A 608 7.32 16.88 -19.59
C VAL A 608 7.89 18.28 -19.40
N GLY A 609 7.03 19.25 -19.09
CA GLY A 609 7.45 20.64 -18.85
C GLY A 609 8.44 20.75 -17.69
N GLY A 610 8.23 19.97 -16.62
CA GLY A 610 9.08 19.99 -15.44
C GLY A 610 10.48 19.49 -15.73
N VAL A 611 10.59 18.39 -16.48
CA VAL A 611 11.89 17.84 -16.89
C VAL A 611 12.58 18.75 -17.89
N ALA A 612 11.87 19.27 -18.91
CA ALA A 612 12.44 20.20 -19.88
C ALA A 612 13.00 21.47 -19.20
N LEU A 613 12.22 22.06 -18.28
CA LEU A 613 12.67 23.20 -17.48
C LEU A 613 13.84 22.86 -16.55
N SER A 614 13.90 21.64 -16.05
CA SER A 614 15.02 21.17 -15.22
C SER A 614 16.31 21.07 -16.03
N ILE A 615 16.26 20.48 -17.23
CA ILE A 615 17.40 20.43 -18.14
C ILE A 615 17.85 21.85 -18.49
N ALA A 616 16.91 22.71 -18.92
CA ALA A 616 17.16 24.12 -19.21
C ALA A 616 17.82 24.87 -18.05
N ALA A 617 17.40 24.60 -16.81
CA ALA A 617 17.96 25.20 -15.61
C ALA A 617 19.41 24.75 -15.35
N LEU A 618 19.69 23.45 -15.50
CA LEU A 618 21.02 22.88 -15.25
C LEU A 618 22.04 23.30 -16.32
N VAL A 619 21.62 23.43 -17.59
CA VAL A 619 22.46 24.00 -18.66
C VAL A 619 22.53 25.53 -18.65
N GLN A 620 22.04 26.16 -17.56
CA GLN A 620 22.18 27.58 -17.26
C GLN A 620 21.43 28.55 -18.19
N LEU A 621 20.32 28.13 -18.82
CA LEU A 621 19.53 29.04 -19.64
C LEU A 621 18.98 30.24 -18.82
N PRO A 622 18.94 31.46 -19.41
CA PRO A 622 18.39 32.65 -18.75
C PRO A 622 16.91 32.44 -18.39
N GLY A 623 16.54 32.70 -17.13
CA GLY A 623 15.20 32.41 -16.62
C GLY A 623 15.17 31.08 -15.85
N PRO A 624 15.16 29.91 -16.51
CA PRO A 624 15.12 28.60 -15.86
C PRO A 624 16.22 28.37 -14.82
N ARG A 625 17.43 28.93 -14.98
CA ARG A 625 18.50 28.82 -13.96
C ARG A 625 18.11 29.34 -12.57
N ARG A 626 17.03 30.14 -12.46
CA ARG A 626 16.48 30.62 -11.18
C ARG A 626 15.60 29.57 -10.47
N LEU A 627 15.26 28.47 -11.13
CA LEU A 627 14.47 27.38 -10.55
C LEU A 627 15.25 26.64 -9.45
N PRO A 628 14.57 25.99 -8.49
CA PRO A 628 15.21 25.40 -7.33
C PRO A 628 16.06 24.18 -7.72
N PHE A 629 17.34 24.24 -7.38
CA PHE A 629 18.35 23.23 -7.73
C PHE A 629 17.96 21.83 -7.28
N VAL A 630 17.42 21.69 -6.07
CA VAL A 630 17.08 20.38 -5.50
C VAL A 630 16.08 19.64 -6.39
N SER A 631 14.99 20.31 -6.77
CA SER A 631 13.97 19.71 -7.63
C SER A 631 14.43 19.53 -9.06
N THR A 632 15.23 20.46 -9.62
CA THR A 632 15.69 20.36 -11.01
C THR A 632 16.70 19.22 -11.18
N ALA A 633 17.71 19.14 -10.31
CA ALA A 633 18.70 18.06 -10.33
C ALA A 633 18.06 16.69 -10.10
N LEU A 634 17.13 16.57 -9.14
CA LEU A 634 16.46 15.30 -8.88
C LEU A 634 15.46 14.92 -9.97
N SER A 635 14.79 15.89 -10.61
CA SER A 635 13.91 15.62 -11.75
C SER A 635 14.69 15.06 -12.95
N VAL A 636 15.92 15.53 -13.18
CA VAL A 636 16.81 14.97 -14.21
C VAL A 636 17.40 13.62 -13.77
N ALA A 637 17.79 13.47 -12.50
CA ALA A 637 18.23 12.19 -11.98
C ALA A 637 17.16 11.09 -12.08
N ALA A 638 15.88 11.47 -11.92
CA ALA A 638 14.75 10.54 -12.00
C ALA A 638 14.57 9.92 -13.39
N ILE A 639 15.11 10.54 -14.45
CA ILE A 639 15.09 9.99 -15.81
C ILE A 639 16.37 9.21 -16.18
N ALA A 640 17.40 9.23 -15.32
CA ALA A 640 18.70 8.61 -15.61
C ALA A 640 18.60 7.11 -15.89
N GLY A 641 17.71 6.40 -15.18
CA GLY A 641 17.48 4.96 -15.42
C GLY A 641 16.99 4.65 -16.84
N ALA A 642 16.28 5.58 -17.50
CA ALA A 642 15.75 5.40 -18.85
C ALA A 642 16.85 5.36 -19.94
N PHE A 643 18.05 5.87 -19.62
CA PHE A 643 19.20 5.78 -20.51
C PHE A 643 19.80 4.37 -20.53
N ALA A 644 19.67 3.61 -19.44
CA ALA A 644 20.21 2.26 -19.32
C ALA A 644 19.16 1.17 -19.61
N ALA A 645 17.91 1.40 -19.23
CA ALA A 645 16.81 0.46 -19.41
C ALA A 645 15.64 1.10 -20.17
N HIS A 646 15.15 0.38 -21.18
CA HIS A 646 13.94 0.66 -21.91
C HIS A 646 12.71 0.15 -21.14
N ALA A 647 11.67 0.96 -21.12
CA ALA A 647 10.39 0.60 -20.55
C ALA A 647 9.66 -0.33 -21.54
N HIS A 648 9.47 -1.59 -21.18
CA HIS A 648 8.63 -2.52 -21.94
C HIS A 648 7.40 -2.91 -21.12
N HIS A 649 6.25 -3.08 -21.76
CA HIS A 649 4.98 -3.52 -21.21
C HIS A 649 4.38 -2.56 -20.14
N TYR A 650 3.11 -2.23 -20.33
CA TYR A 650 2.24 -1.35 -19.51
C TYR A 650 2.55 0.17 -19.57
N PRO A 651 1.66 0.96 -20.21
CA PRO A 651 1.80 2.42 -20.31
C PRO A 651 1.98 3.14 -18.96
N GLY A 652 3.02 3.97 -18.83
CA GLY A 652 3.19 4.95 -17.75
C GLY A 652 3.60 4.42 -16.37
N ARG A 653 3.85 3.11 -16.23
CA ARG A 653 4.30 2.52 -14.96
C ARG A 653 5.64 3.11 -14.49
N MET A 654 6.58 3.30 -15.42
CA MET A 654 7.94 3.69 -15.12
C MET A 654 8.06 5.13 -14.62
N SER A 655 7.03 5.95 -14.81
CA SER A 655 7.08 7.41 -14.61
C SER A 655 6.72 7.87 -13.21
N ILE A 656 6.16 6.99 -12.37
CA ILE A 656 5.49 7.36 -11.12
C ILE A 656 6.41 8.14 -10.18
N HIS A 657 7.70 7.79 -10.09
CA HIS A 657 8.68 8.48 -9.24
C HIS A 657 9.09 9.86 -9.78
N VAL A 658 8.93 10.10 -11.08
CA VAL A 658 9.25 11.38 -11.74
C VAL A 658 8.15 12.42 -11.47
N VAL A 659 6.88 11.98 -11.40
CA VAL A 659 5.70 12.87 -11.32
C VAL A 659 5.83 13.93 -10.22
N PRO A 660 6.17 13.60 -8.95
CA PRO A 660 6.22 14.60 -7.89
C PRO A 660 7.29 15.67 -8.10
N LEU A 661 8.47 15.27 -8.57
CA LEU A 661 9.63 16.15 -8.74
C LEU A 661 9.43 17.08 -9.95
N ALA A 662 9.04 16.52 -11.09
CA ALA A 662 8.79 17.30 -12.30
C ALA A 662 7.60 18.27 -12.12
N THR A 663 6.52 17.81 -11.49
CA THR A 663 5.37 18.68 -11.19
C THR A 663 5.77 19.82 -10.26
N ALA A 664 6.62 19.58 -9.26
CA ALA A 664 7.12 20.63 -8.38
C ALA A 664 7.91 21.71 -9.16
N VAL A 665 8.72 21.32 -10.14
CA VAL A 665 9.45 22.27 -11.00
C VAL A 665 8.48 23.07 -11.87
N SER A 666 7.55 22.42 -12.56
CA SER A 666 6.55 23.07 -13.41
C SER A 666 5.72 24.09 -12.64
N VAL A 667 5.18 23.72 -11.48
CA VAL A 667 4.36 24.62 -10.66
C VAL A 667 5.20 25.78 -10.12
N THR A 668 6.46 25.54 -9.75
CA THR A 668 7.36 26.62 -9.32
C THR A 668 7.60 27.61 -10.45
N ALA A 669 7.88 27.13 -11.66
CA ALA A 669 8.09 27.98 -12.83
C ALA A 669 6.85 28.81 -13.16
N LEU A 670 5.68 28.17 -13.26
CA LEU A 670 4.41 28.85 -13.54
C LEU A 670 4.11 29.95 -12.51
N ALA A 671 4.34 29.68 -11.23
CA ALA A 671 4.09 30.66 -10.19
C ALA A 671 5.11 31.82 -10.19
N LEU A 672 6.36 31.58 -10.58
CA LEU A 672 7.35 32.64 -10.76
C LEU A 672 7.00 33.54 -11.95
N VAL A 673 6.54 32.96 -13.06
CA VAL A 673 6.06 33.71 -14.23
C VAL A 673 4.82 34.54 -13.86
N ALA A 674 3.85 33.96 -13.15
CA ALA A 674 2.66 34.68 -12.71
C ALA A 674 3.02 35.89 -11.82
N ARG A 675 3.96 35.73 -10.89
CA ARG A 675 4.46 36.84 -10.05
C ARG A 675 5.10 37.96 -10.86
N TRP A 676 5.94 37.58 -11.82
CA TRP A 676 6.60 38.54 -12.71
C TRP A 676 5.58 39.33 -13.53
N LEU A 677 4.59 38.66 -14.11
CA LEU A 677 3.50 39.31 -14.85
C LEU A 677 2.71 40.28 -13.96
N THR A 678 2.34 39.87 -12.74
CA THR A 678 1.59 40.74 -11.82
C THR A 678 2.38 41.97 -11.40
N ALA A 679 3.70 41.86 -11.18
CA ALA A 679 4.54 43.00 -10.84
C ALA A 679 4.66 43.97 -12.04
N HIS A 680 4.96 43.45 -13.23
CA HIS A 680 5.17 44.25 -14.43
C HIS A 680 3.91 45.00 -14.89
N PHE A 681 2.74 44.37 -14.80
CA PHE A 681 1.47 45.04 -15.13
C PHE A 681 0.98 45.98 -14.02
N GLY A 682 1.32 45.72 -12.75
CA GLY A 682 1.05 46.62 -11.63
C GLY A 682 1.75 47.95 -11.79
N GLU A 683 3.07 47.92 -12.01
CA GLU A 683 3.89 49.13 -12.22
C GLU A 683 3.42 49.94 -13.44
N ARG A 684 3.06 49.28 -14.55
CA ARG A 684 2.50 49.99 -15.73
C ARG A 684 1.15 50.64 -15.47
N ARG A 685 0.31 50.05 -14.61
CA ARG A 685 -1.00 50.63 -14.27
C ARG A 685 -0.84 51.84 -13.37
N GLU A 686 0.10 51.78 -12.44
CA GLU A 686 0.46 52.90 -11.55
C GLU A 686 1.12 54.06 -12.31
N GLN A 687 2.02 53.75 -13.25
CA GLN A 687 2.59 54.74 -14.18
C GLN A 687 1.54 55.37 -15.08
N ARG A 688 0.55 54.60 -15.58
CA ARG A 688 -0.56 55.15 -16.38
C ARG A 688 -1.57 55.95 -15.57
N SER A 689 -1.77 55.66 -14.29
CA SER A 689 -2.60 56.50 -13.41
C SER A 689 -1.89 57.81 -13.07
N LEU A 690 -0.57 57.78 -12.84
CA LEU A 690 0.23 58.98 -12.61
C LEU A 690 0.27 59.87 -13.85
N ALA A 691 0.42 59.29 -15.05
CA ALA A 691 0.40 60.03 -16.32
C ALA A 691 -1.00 60.54 -16.76
N ARG A 692 -2.08 60.22 -16.03
CA ARG A 692 -3.41 60.82 -16.22
C ARG A 692 -3.75 61.87 -15.16
N LEU A 693 -2.97 61.92 -14.07
CA LEU A 693 -3.07 62.90 -13.00
C LEU A 693 -2.18 64.13 -13.25
N VAL A 694 -1.15 63.98 -14.09
CA VAL A 694 -0.41 65.05 -14.78
C VAL A 694 -1.14 65.35 -16.09
#